data_AF-A0A0H4PWZ5-F1
#
_entry.id   AF-A0A0H4PWZ5-F1
#
_cell.length_a   1.000
_cell.length_b   1.000
_cell.length_c   1.000
_cell.angle_alpha   90.00
_cell.angle_beta   90.00
_cell.angle_gamma   90.00
#
_symmetry.space_group_name_H-M   'P 1'
#
loop_
_entity.id
_entity.type
_entity.pdbx_description
1 polymer ?
#
loop_
_entity_poly.entity_id
_entity_poly.type
_entity_poly.pdbx_seq_one_letter_code
_entity_poly.pdbx_strand_id
1 'polypeptide(L)'
;MKILSKSILLAFIFFGTLIACTSTDDADEFMQDDNGAFNRTNVQILLPDGSNVDLSKSTLVSLGANADINANGIGKVPFNSQTIEIGYLLDADNNVLLAGFISDQRKELSIETTAEVILYYALGYYLLPDSAKSAFLNSIGQSTDFSNFVEEMQTLFRSNPLFYSQGSYEQILQNFIAQLLPNSSTQINKRIFFNDESTKSGVTLSSVDSTRIMLENSLPRRSNVIIYKKSYTDRNGNLIDIPNYTSTAFENFKLEAGKTNKIEMLELGNSVQQINAQQASIENTIKTDPILLPVNPASEFVAEYEVVVIGAGQANAEERNMTEEERSLYAELNKKTYVIDYFLPTLLDISGNKALLPPFGSDKENELYNAVLPVLEQYPEVIKEVVDNRFKEATSIFLPALYEDVRLSNDLRTILKDVYTIVSGNGAFPNTFIQDHELIETGYQRTKIIIEVVNRNIKATNYYSNFGGLRTKAFNFESWNVKSIDAVVKLQQDNVELCLGQSTELRVTAITDIELEVEEFEFHWSTSNEYRGRVQDIGDNSSNFGQSIITKKNYVSYISTALESELESGENKETITVILYIRNKITGELSEAGRDSMTMINRKNCESFTVSFTRQSNLREISDIGCPNNISYQAFSPIPYSADFAAVEGASGYKGIITSSNGVVNQERVLDARQLEDLGDGMLRFNSGVGSIIIFESCNKATAEARSKELVQNIKVEPVTIEITPIFNQ
;
A
#
# COMPACT_ATOMS: atom_id res chain seq x y z
N MET A 1 -95.76 -0.22 -40.01
CA MET A 1 -94.88 -0.11 -41.19
C MET A 1 -93.75 0.86 -40.84
N LYS A 2 -92.49 0.38 -40.89
CA LYS A 2 -91.20 1.11 -40.95
C LYS A 2 -90.74 2.08 -39.82
N ILE A 3 -89.63 1.67 -39.17
CA ILE A 3 -88.33 2.38 -38.93
C ILE A 3 -88.37 3.78 -38.24
N LEU A 4 -87.99 3.94 -36.96
CA LEU A 4 -86.66 4.13 -36.31
C LEU A 4 -86.06 5.56 -36.41
N SER A 5 -85.84 6.25 -35.26
CA SER A 5 -84.51 6.69 -34.76
C SER A 5 -84.50 7.87 -33.75
N LYS A 6 -83.65 7.70 -32.72
CA LYS A 6 -82.85 8.67 -31.94
C LYS A 6 -83.49 9.99 -31.46
N SER A 7 -84.09 10.01 -30.26
CA SER A 7 -84.32 11.27 -29.49
C SER A 7 -84.46 11.11 -27.95
N ILE A 8 -84.15 9.95 -27.35
CA ILE A 8 -84.43 9.72 -25.90
C ILE A 8 -83.18 9.20 -25.16
N LEU A 9 -82.04 9.87 -25.35
CA LEU A 9 -80.85 9.65 -24.50
C LEU A 9 -80.11 10.96 -24.18
N LEU A 10 -80.81 12.10 -24.22
CA LEU A 10 -80.26 13.43 -23.94
C LEU A 10 -81.01 14.19 -22.82
N ALA A 11 -81.92 13.53 -22.11
CA ALA A 11 -82.78 14.17 -21.10
C ALA A 11 -82.36 13.90 -19.64
N PHE A 12 -81.22 13.23 -19.40
CA PHE A 12 -80.73 12.93 -18.04
C PHE A 12 -79.39 13.61 -17.67
N ILE A 13 -78.86 14.51 -18.51
CA ILE A 13 -77.58 15.22 -18.25
C ILE A 13 -77.78 16.73 -18.00
N PHE A 14 -79.02 17.22 -17.90
CA PHE A 14 -79.30 18.68 -17.85
C PHE A 14 -79.91 19.20 -16.53
N PHE A 15 -79.76 18.50 -15.40
CA PHE A 15 -80.38 18.90 -14.13
C PHE A 15 -79.44 18.81 -12.91
N GLY A 16 -78.20 19.30 -13.06
CA GLY A 16 -77.19 19.31 -11.98
C GLY A 16 -76.35 20.58 -11.87
N THR A 17 -76.76 21.69 -12.49
CA THR A 17 -76.10 22.99 -12.33
C THR A 17 -77.15 24.07 -12.10
N LEU A 18 -77.26 24.54 -10.85
CA LEU A 18 -77.60 25.92 -10.43
C LEU A 18 -77.98 25.93 -8.93
N ILE A 19 -77.58 27.03 -8.26
CA ILE A 19 -77.52 27.35 -6.81
C ILE A 19 -76.15 26.93 -6.24
N ALA A 20 -75.20 27.80 -5.88
CA ALA A 20 -75.08 29.24 -5.62
C ALA A 20 -73.55 29.60 -5.75
N CYS A 21 -73.00 30.81 -5.79
CA CYS A 21 -73.37 32.17 -5.44
C CYS A 21 -72.39 33.12 -6.18
N THR A 22 -72.80 34.35 -6.46
CA THR A 22 -71.99 35.41 -7.07
C THR A 22 -71.04 36.08 -6.08
N SER A 23 -69.76 36.25 -6.45
CA SER A 23 -68.97 37.45 -6.12
C SER A 23 -67.78 37.56 -7.07
N THR A 24 -67.71 38.71 -7.73
CA THR A 24 -66.52 39.32 -8.31
C THR A 24 -65.31 39.21 -7.38
N ASP A 25 -64.21 38.65 -7.90
CA ASP A 25 -62.79 39.04 -7.71
C ASP A 25 -61.92 37.82 -8.03
N ASP A 26 -61.75 37.50 -9.32
CA ASP A 26 -60.65 36.63 -9.79
C ASP A 26 -59.41 37.50 -10.07
N ALA A 27 -58.99 38.24 -9.05
CA ALA A 27 -57.70 38.92 -8.98
C ALA A 27 -56.94 38.33 -7.80
N ASP A 28 -55.72 37.88 -8.05
CA ASP A 28 -54.67 37.64 -7.06
C ASP A 28 -55.00 36.66 -5.91
N GLU A 29 -54.90 35.36 -6.17
CA GLU A 29 -54.24 34.48 -5.19
C GLU A 29 -52.86 34.10 -5.75
N PHE A 30 -51.99 35.12 -5.80
CA PHE A 30 -50.56 34.88 -5.69
C PHE A 30 -50.32 34.17 -4.35
N MET A 31 -49.76 32.97 -4.44
CA MET A 31 -49.32 32.15 -3.32
C MET A 31 -48.71 33.02 -2.22
N GLN A 32 -49.40 33.10 -1.09
CA GLN A 32 -48.89 33.74 0.12
C GLN A 32 -47.65 32.99 0.59
N ASP A 33 -46.61 33.78 0.84
CA ASP A 33 -45.32 33.47 1.45
C ASP A 33 -45.46 32.49 2.62
N ASP A 34 -45.12 31.22 2.39
CA ASP A 34 -44.87 30.31 3.49
C ASP A 34 -43.50 30.68 4.07
N ASN A 35 -43.52 31.28 5.26
CA ASN A 35 -42.36 31.72 6.05
C ASN A 35 -41.62 30.49 6.63
N GLY A 36 -41.17 29.60 5.75
CA GLY A 36 -40.27 28.49 6.04
C GLY A 36 -38.82 28.96 6.11
N ALA A 37 -38.08 28.43 7.09
CA ALA A 37 -36.76 28.85 7.55
C ALA A 37 -35.61 28.69 6.53
N PHE A 38 -35.54 29.55 5.50
CA PHE A 38 -34.45 29.53 4.50
C PHE A 38 -33.55 30.75 4.60
N ASN A 39 -32.24 30.52 4.53
CA ASN A 39 -31.34 31.59 4.13
C ASN A 39 -31.61 31.88 2.64
N ARG A 40 -32.22 33.02 2.38
CA ARG A 40 -32.45 33.52 1.02
C ARG A 40 -31.37 34.53 0.66
N THR A 41 -31.01 34.59 -0.61
CA THR A 41 -30.11 35.62 -1.13
C THR A 41 -30.78 36.38 -2.28
N ASN A 42 -30.48 37.68 -2.37
CA ASN A 42 -30.81 38.46 -3.54
C ASN A 42 -29.88 38.04 -4.68
N VAL A 43 -30.44 37.87 -5.87
CA VAL A 43 -29.71 37.58 -7.10
C VAL A 43 -30.16 38.60 -8.15
N GLN A 44 -29.19 39.30 -8.73
CA GLN A 44 -29.42 40.33 -9.74
C GLN A 44 -29.39 39.72 -11.14
N ILE A 45 -30.39 40.04 -11.96
CA ILE A 45 -30.39 39.74 -13.39
C ILE A 45 -29.77 40.92 -14.13
N LEU A 46 -28.74 40.65 -14.93
CA LEU A 46 -28.03 41.63 -15.74
C LEU A 46 -28.19 41.28 -17.22
N LEU A 47 -29.00 42.07 -17.91
CA LEU A 47 -29.20 41.94 -19.35
C LEU A 47 -28.26 42.88 -20.11
N PRO A 48 -27.73 42.48 -21.28
CA PRO A 48 -26.95 43.37 -22.11
C PRO A 48 -27.82 44.51 -22.66
N ASP A 49 -27.22 45.68 -22.85
CA ASP A 49 -27.90 46.83 -23.46
C ASP A 49 -28.54 46.43 -24.80
N GLY A 50 -29.78 46.88 -25.01
CA GLY A 50 -30.58 46.57 -26.20
C GLY A 50 -31.28 45.21 -26.18
N SER A 51 -31.32 44.51 -25.04
CA SER A 51 -32.13 43.30 -24.86
C SER A 51 -33.63 43.59 -24.90
N ASN A 52 -34.40 42.75 -25.60
CA ASN A 52 -35.86 42.81 -25.67
C ASN A 52 -36.56 41.85 -24.69
N VAL A 53 -35.83 41.30 -23.70
CA VAL A 53 -36.39 40.38 -22.71
C VAL A 53 -37.26 41.12 -21.70
N ASP A 54 -38.49 40.64 -21.52
CA ASP A 54 -39.44 41.13 -20.53
C ASP A 54 -39.29 40.37 -19.20
N LEU A 55 -38.55 40.95 -18.25
CA LEU A 55 -38.31 40.35 -16.94
C LEU A 55 -39.56 40.21 -16.07
N SER A 56 -40.65 40.95 -16.36
CA SER A 56 -41.88 40.86 -15.57
C SER A 56 -42.61 39.53 -15.72
N LYS A 57 -42.27 38.77 -16.77
CA LYS A 57 -42.80 37.44 -17.05
C LYS A 57 -41.73 36.35 -16.90
N SER A 58 -40.56 36.72 -16.39
CA SER A 58 -39.47 35.79 -16.16
C SER A 58 -39.51 35.24 -14.74
N THR A 59 -39.03 34.01 -14.58
CA THR A 59 -38.91 33.35 -13.28
C THR A 59 -37.46 33.01 -13.02
N LEU A 60 -36.95 33.38 -11.84
CA LEU A 60 -35.65 32.93 -11.37
C LEU A 60 -35.81 31.59 -10.65
N VAL A 61 -34.97 30.62 -10.97
CA VAL A 61 -34.99 29.28 -10.38
C VAL A 61 -33.62 28.94 -9.81
N SER A 62 -33.57 28.48 -8.56
CA SER A 62 -32.36 27.90 -7.97
C SER A 62 -32.74 26.91 -6.87
N LEU A 63 -31.98 25.82 -6.73
CA LEU A 63 -32.29 24.72 -5.81
C LEU A 63 -33.75 24.23 -5.94
N GLY A 64 -34.28 24.24 -7.17
CA GLY A 64 -35.66 23.87 -7.49
C GLY A 64 -36.76 24.82 -6.99
N ALA A 65 -36.42 25.88 -6.27
CA ALA A 65 -37.36 26.92 -5.85
C ALA A 65 -37.46 28.04 -6.89
N ASN A 66 -38.67 28.59 -7.03
CA ASN A 66 -38.93 29.74 -7.88
C ASN A 66 -38.86 31.04 -7.08
N ALA A 67 -38.48 32.11 -7.77
CA ALA A 67 -38.54 33.46 -7.26
C ALA A 67 -39.00 34.41 -8.37
N ASP A 68 -39.96 35.27 -8.03
CA ASP A 68 -40.36 36.37 -8.88
C ASP A 68 -39.24 37.43 -8.95
N ILE A 69 -39.20 38.12 -10.08
CA ILE A 69 -38.21 39.16 -10.35
C ILE A 69 -38.89 40.50 -10.19
N ASN A 70 -38.35 41.35 -9.30
CA ASN A 70 -38.91 42.68 -9.11
C ASN A 70 -38.53 43.64 -10.26
N ALA A 71 -39.09 44.85 -10.23
CA ALA A 71 -38.85 45.88 -11.24
C ALA A 71 -37.37 46.30 -11.40
N ASN A 72 -36.50 45.99 -10.43
CA ASN A 72 -35.06 46.25 -10.49
C ASN A 72 -34.27 45.06 -11.04
N GLY A 73 -34.94 44.01 -11.51
CA GLY A 73 -34.29 42.80 -11.99
C GLY A 73 -33.71 41.92 -10.87
N ILE A 74 -34.21 42.02 -9.63
CA ILE A 74 -33.73 41.23 -8.49
C ILE A 74 -34.76 40.17 -8.11
N GLY A 75 -34.31 38.92 -8.03
CA GLY A 75 -35.06 37.81 -7.43
C GLY A 75 -34.46 37.36 -6.09
N LYS A 76 -35.27 36.73 -5.24
CA LYS A 76 -34.83 36.17 -3.95
C LYS A 76 -34.97 34.64 -3.94
N VAL A 77 -33.85 33.94 -4.05
CA VAL A 77 -33.81 32.47 -4.07
C VAL A 77 -33.19 31.89 -2.80
N PRO A 78 -33.49 30.62 -2.46
CA PRO A 78 -32.75 29.88 -1.43
C PRO A 78 -31.27 29.82 -1.76
N PHE A 79 -30.42 29.88 -0.73
CA PHE A 79 -28.98 29.83 -0.87
C PHE A 79 -28.32 29.26 0.38
N ASN A 80 -27.42 28.29 0.18
CA ASN A 80 -26.61 27.74 1.25
C ASN A 80 -25.30 28.55 1.33
N SER A 81 -25.00 29.16 2.49
CA SER A 81 -23.72 29.84 2.67
C SER A 81 -22.56 28.86 2.49
N GLN A 82 -21.45 29.35 1.94
CA GLN A 82 -20.23 28.58 1.65
C GLN A 82 -20.36 27.52 0.53
N THR A 83 -21.48 27.48 -0.20
CA THR A 83 -21.64 26.61 -1.38
C THR A 83 -21.66 27.43 -2.68
N ILE A 84 -21.61 26.73 -3.81
CA ILE A 84 -21.73 27.32 -5.15
C ILE A 84 -22.85 26.59 -5.90
N GLU A 85 -24.00 27.25 -5.94
CA GLU A 85 -25.23 26.74 -6.57
C GLU A 85 -25.40 27.29 -7.98
N ILE A 86 -26.31 26.71 -8.75
CA ILE A 86 -26.65 27.24 -10.08
C ILE A 86 -28.03 27.88 -10.02
N GLY A 87 -28.14 29.07 -10.61
CA GLY A 87 -29.39 29.75 -10.87
C GLY A 87 -29.71 29.78 -12.37
N TYR A 88 -30.99 29.73 -12.70
CA TYR A 88 -31.51 29.80 -14.06
C TYR A 88 -32.58 30.87 -14.17
N LEU A 89 -32.53 31.66 -15.24
CA LEU A 89 -33.59 32.61 -15.61
C LEU A 89 -34.45 31.97 -16.71
N LEU A 90 -35.73 31.82 -16.46
CA LEU A 90 -36.70 31.28 -17.41
C LEU A 90 -37.60 32.39 -17.96
N ASP A 91 -38.05 32.24 -19.21
CA ASP A 91 -39.14 33.04 -19.77
C ASP A 91 -40.53 32.47 -19.43
N ALA A 92 -41.58 33.10 -19.94
CA ALA A 92 -42.97 32.69 -19.71
C ALA A 92 -43.29 31.28 -20.25
N ASP A 93 -42.54 30.82 -21.26
CA ASP A 93 -42.69 29.50 -21.90
C ASP A 93 -41.74 28.47 -21.28
N ASN A 94 -41.07 28.81 -20.16
CA ASN A 94 -40.05 28.05 -19.45
C ASN A 94 -38.74 27.81 -20.24
N ASN A 95 -38.44 28.59 -21.27
CA ASN A 95 -37.13 28.53 -21.92
C ASN A 95 -36.07 29.17 -21.01
N VAL A 96 -34.92 28.52 -20.88
CA VAL A 96 -33.74 29.06 -20.20
C VAL A 96 -33.12 30.20 -21.02
N LEU A 97 -33.14 31.40 -20.46
CA LEU A 97 -32.53 32.61 -21.04
C LEU A 97 -31.10 32.79 -20.57
N LEU A 98 -30.86 32.67 -19.25
CA LEU A 98 -29.55 32.85 -18.61
C LEU A 98 -29.33 31.79 -17.54
N ALA A 99 -28.07 31.51 -17.24
CA ALA A 99 -27.65 30.74 -16.08
C ALA A 99 -26.45 31.38 -15.39
N GLY A 100 -26.20 31.02 -14.13
CA GLY A 100 -25.02 31.49 -13.43
C GLY A 100 -24.76 30.75 -12.13
N PHE A 101 -23.49 30.75 -11.73
CA PHE A 101 -23.08 30.24 -10.42
C PHE A 101 -23.35 31.30 -9.34
N ILE A 102 -24.14 30.92 -8.34
CA ILE A 102 -24.48 31.74 -7.17
C ILE A 102 -23.59 31.29 -6.02
N SER A 103 -22.79 32.21 -5.48
CA SER A 103 -21.90 32.00 -4.34
C SER A 103 -22.00 33.14 -3.33
N ASP A 104 -21.24 33.06 -2.23
CA ASP A 104 -21.13 34.16 -1.27
C ASP A 104 -20.57 35.44 -1.93
N GLN A 105 -19.73 35.29 -2.95
CA GLN A 105 -19.03 36.39 -3.64
C GLN A 105 -19.75 36.87 -4.90
N ARG A 106 -20.48 36.00 -5.61
CA ARG A 106 -21.15 36.33 -6.88
C ARG A 106 -22.62 35.96 -6.83
N LYS A 107 -23.49 36.95 -7.02
CA LYS A 107 -24.96 36.82 -6.87
C LYS A 107 -25.69 37.48 -8.03
N GLU A 108 -25.30 37.09 -9.24
CA GLU A 108 -25.85 37.64 -10.49
C GLU A 108 -26.01 36.55 -11.54
N LEU A 109 -26.96 36.77 -12.46
CA LEU A 109 -27.08 36.03 -13.72
C LEU A 109 -26.90 37.03 -14.86
N SER A 110 -25.95 36.74 -15.74
CA SER A 110 -25.60 37.53 -16.91
C SER A 110 -25.17 36.63 -18.07
N ILE A 111 -24.84 37.22 -19.21
CA ILE A 111 -24.25 36.47 -20.34
C ILE A 111 -22.90 35.88 -19.97
N GLU A 112 -22.11 36.60 -19.17
CA GLU A 112 -20.81 36.13 -18.70
C GLU A 112 -20.96 34.89 -17.82
N THR A 113 -21.84 34.93 -16.81
CA THR A 113 -22.10 33.76 -15.96
C THR A 113 -22.71 32.60 -16.75
N THR A 114 -23.49 32.90 -17.79
CA THR A 114 -24.06 31.86 -18.67
C THR A 114 -22.96 31.19 -19.48
N ALA A 115 -22.00 31.96 -20.00
CA ALA A 115 -20.83 31.45 -20.69
C ALA A 115 -19.95 30.58 -19.78
N GLU A 116 -19.79 30.94 -18.51
CA GLU A 116 -19.09 30.12 -17.50
C GLU A 116 -19.77 28.76 -17.30
N VAL A 117 -21.10 28.76 -17.10
CA VAL A 117 -21.88 27.52 -16.92
C VAL A 117 -21.77 26.62 -18.16
N ILE A 118 -21.92 27.20 -19.35
CA ILE A 118 -21.78 26.47 -20.62
C ILE A 118 -20.40 25.80 -20.71
N LEU A 119 -19.34 26.56 -20.44
CA LEU A 119 -17.96 26.07 -20.50
C LEU A 119 -17.66 25.02 -19.42
N TYR A 120 -18.14 25.22 -18.19
CA TYR A 120 -17.94 24.28 -17.08
C TYR A 120 -18.49 22.89 -17.40
N TYR A 121 -19.71 22.83 -17.94
CA TYR A 121 -20.34 21.58 -18.34
C TYR A 121 -19.69 20.98 -19.58
N ALA A 122 -19.33 21.80 -20.57
CA ALA A 122 -18.64 21.31 -21.76
C ALA A 122 -17.29 20.69 -21.41
N LEU A 123 -16.49 21.33 -20.55
CA LEU A 123 -15.20 20.79 -20.13
C LEU A 123 -15.33 19.58 -19.20
N GLY A 124 -16.52 19.25 -18.68
CA GLY A 124 -16.73 18.09 -17.81
C GLY A 124 -16.27 18.32 -16.36
N TYR A 125 -16.10 19.57 -15.91
CA TYR A 125 -15.64 19.86 -14.54
C TYR A 125 -16.70 19.56 -13.47
N TYR A 126 -17.96 19.37 -13.86
CA TYR A 126 -19.02 18.87 -12.98
C TYR A 126 -18.78 17.43 -12.49
N LEU A 127 -17.86 16.68 -13.09
CA LEU A 127 -17.47 15.35 -12.62
C LEU A 127 -16.33 15.37 -11.57
N LEU A 128 -15.67 16.52 -11.39
CA LEU A 128 -14.60 16.68 -10.40
C LEU A 128 -15.16 16.89 -8.98
N PRO A 129 -14.36 16.77 -7.92
CA PRO A 129 -14.78 17.16 -6.57
C PRO A 129 -15.31 18.59 -6.51
N ASP A 130 -16.18 18.90 -5.55
CA ASP A 130 -16.86 20.21 -5.44
C ASP A 130 -15.89 21.41 -5.44
N SER A 131 -14.71 21.25 -4.83
CA SER A 131 -13.62 22.25 -4.85
C SER A 131 -13.20 22.70 -6.26
N ALA A 132 -13.38 21.85 -7.27
CA ALA A 132 -13.05 22.18 -8.65
C ALA A 132 -13.95 23.27 -9.25
N LYS A 133 -15.19 23.40 -8.78
CA LYS A 133 -16.10 24.47 -9.20
C LYS A 133 -15.55 25.83 -8.76
N SER A 134 -15.10 25.94 -7.51
CA SER A 134 -14.43 27.13 -6.98
C SER A 134 -13.12 27.42 -7.71
N ALA A 135 -12.30 26.39 -7.96
CA ALA A 135 -11.04 26.54 -8.69
C ALA A 135 -11.28 27.01 -10.13
N PHE A 136 -12.29 26.46 -10.82
CA PHE A 136 -12.69 26.89 -12.16
C PHE A 136 -13.08 28.37 -12.20
N LEU A 137 -13.94 28.82 -11.28
CA LEU A 137 -14.38 30.22 -11.23
C LEU A 137 -13.23 31.18 -10.95
N ASN A 138 -12.27 30.79 -10.11
CA ASN A 138 -11.07 31.58 -9.86
C ASN A 138 -10.15 31.68 -11.09
N SER A 139 -10.09 30.63 -11.90
CA SER A 139 -9.22 30.56 -13.08
C SER A 139 -9.83 31.20 -14.31
N ILE A 140 -11.15 31.08 -14.53
CA ILE A 140 -11.81 31.61 -15.72
C ILE A 140 -11.75 33.13 -15.80
N GLY A 141 -11.90 33.81 -14.66
CA GLY A 141 -11.75 35.27 -14.57
C GLY A 141 -10.35 35.79 -14.89
N GLN A 142 -9.34 34.93 -14.98
CA GLN A 142 -7.96 35.28 -15.34
C GLN A 142 -7.64 35.01 -16.81
N SER A 143 -8.54 34.36 -17.56
CA SER A 143 -8.33 34.04 -18.97
C SER A 143 -8.60 35.25 -19.86
N THR A 144 -7.58 35.72 -20.58
CA THR A 144 -7.70 36.84 -21.53
C THR A 144 -8.59 36.52 -22.72
N ASP A 145 -8.73 35.25 -23.09
CA ASP A 145 -9.52 34.83 -24.24
C ASP A 145 -11.01 34.65 -23.88
N PHE A 146 -11.32 34.51 -22.58
CA PHE A 146 -12.69 34.35 -22.11
C PHE A 146 -13.54 35.60 -22.36
N SER A 147 -12.98 36.81 -22.27
CA SER A 147 -13.73 38.04 -22.56
C SER A 147 -14.22 38.07 -24.01
N ASN A 148 -13.41 37.63 -24.97
CA ASN A 148 -13.80 37.54 -26.38
C ASN A 148 -14.95 36.54 -26.58
N PHE A 149 -14.88 35.39 -25.91
CA PHE A 149 -15.97 34.41 -25.93
C PHE A 149 -17.28 35.00 -25.37
N VAL A 150 -17.22 35.76 -24.28
CA VAL A 150 -18.39 36.44 -23.70
C VAL A 150 -18.98 37.48 -24.67
N GLU A 151 -18.15 38.26 -25.38
CA GLU A 151 -18.62 39.25 -26.36
C GLU A 151 -19.36 38.61 -27.55
N GLU A 152 -18.87 37.48 -28.06
CA GLU A 152 -19.56 36.71 -29.11
C GLU A 152 -20.93 36.21 -28.62
N MET A 153 -20.99 35.73 -27.37
CA MET A 153 -22.23 35.27 -26.73
C MET A 153 -23.22 36.42 -26.49
N GLN A 154 -22.75 37.60 -26.10
CA GLN A 154 -23.59 38.79 -25.93
C GLN A 154 -24.20 39.24 -27.26
N THR A 155 -23.42 39.18 -28.34
CA THR A 155 -23.89 39.49 -29.70
C THR A 155 -24.98 38.50 -30.12
N LEU A 156 -24.76 37.21 -29.86
CA LEU A 156 -25.74 36.17 -30.15
C LEU A 156 -27.05 36.40 -29.37
N PHE A 157 -26.97 36.67 -28.06
CA PHE A 157 -28.15 36.90 -27.23
C PHE A 157 -28.99 38.10 -27.67
N ARG A 158 -28.37 39.21 -28.08
CA ARG A 158 -29.12 40.38 -28.60
C ARG A 158 -29.94 40.04 -29.84
N SER A 159 -29.41 39.18 -30.70
CA SER A 159 -30.11 38.72 -31.90
C SER A 159 -31.14 37.62 -31.62
N ASN A 160 -30.89 36.81 -30.59
CA ASN A 160 -31.70 35.66 -30.20
C ASN A 160 -31.61 35.44 -28.69
N PRO A 161 -32.56 35.98 -27.88
CA PRO A 161 -32.57 35.76 -26.43
C PRO A 161 -32.70 34.29 -26.03
N LEU A 162 -33.20 33.43 -26.93
CA LEU A 162 -33.35 31.99 -26.73
C LEU A 162 -32.10 31.19 -27.14
N PHE A 163 -30.97 31.85 -27.43
CA PHE A 163 -29.76 31.17 -27.94
C PHE A 163 -29.34 29.99 -27.07
N TYR A 164 -29.47 30.12 -25.74
CA TYR A 164 -29.07 29.09 -24.80
C TYR A 164 -30.03 27.89 -24.86
N SER A 165 -31.34 28.14 -24.82
CA SER A 165 -32.36 27.10 -24.98
C SER A 165 -32.40 26.45 -26.36
N GLN A 166 -31.94 27.13 -27.40
CA GLN A 166 -31.92 26.61 -28.78
C GLN A 166 -30.58 25.97 -29.16
N GLY A 167 -29.50 26.20 -28.40
CA GLY A 167 -28.20 25.62 -28.71
C GLY A 167 -27.40 26.39 -29.78
N SER A 168 -27.82 27.59 -30.18
CA SER A 168 -27.15 28.31 -31.27
C SER A 168 -25.73 28.80 -30.93
N TYR A 169 -25.28 28.64 -29.67
CA TYR A 169 -23.91 28.93 -29.22
C TYR A 169 -22.92 27.79 -29.48
N GLU A 170 -23.36 26.58 -29.83
CA GLU A 170 -22.50 25.39 -29.88
C GLU A 170 -21.24 25.59 -30.72
N GLN A 171 -21.36 26.22 -31.90
CA GLN A 171 -20.21 26.48 -32.76
C GLN A 171 -19.22 27.47 -32.14
N ILE A 172 -19.71 28.51 -31.47
CA ILE A 172 -18.89 29.51 -30.76
C ILE A 172 -18.11 28.81 -29.64
N LEU A 173 -18.80 27.98 -28.85
CA LEU A 173 -18.20 27.18 -27.79
C LEU A 173 -17.13 26.21 -28.31
N GLN A 174 -17.40 25.48 -29.39
CA GLN A 174 -16.44 24.55 -29.98
C GLN A 174 -15.17 25.25 -30.45
N ASN A 175 -15.30 26.43 -31.07
CA ASN A 175 -14.17 27.25 -31.49
C ASN A 175 -13.34 27.70 -30.28
N PHE A 176 -13.98 28.13 -29.19
CA PHE A 176 -13.30 28.53 -27.97
C PHE A 176 -12.58 27.35 -27.29
N ILE A 177 -13.24 26.20 -27.14
CA ILE A 177 -12.62 25.00 -26.58
C ILE A 177 -11.40 24.58 -27.41
N ALA A 178 -11.48 24.64 -28.75
CA ALA A 178 -10.34 24.30 -29.62
C ALA A 178 -9.11 25.20 -29.38
N GLN A 179 -9.30 26.43 -28.90
CA GLN A 179 -8.21 27.34 -28.53
C GLN A 179 -7.59 27.00 -27.17
N LEU A 180 -8.40 26.48 -26.24
CA LEU A 180 -7.94 26.03 -24.92
C LEU A 180 -7.15 24.71 -24.98
N LEU A 181 -7.39 23.90 -26.02
CA LEU A 181 -6.70 22.62 -26.19
C LEU A 181 -5.27 22.87 -26.68
N PRO A 182 -4.24 22.28 -26.03
CA PRO A 182 -2.88 22.36 -26.55
C PRO A 182 -2.86 21.79 -27.98
N ASN A 183 -2.50 22.61 -28.96
CA ASN A 183 -2.14 22.14 -30.30
C ASN A 183 -1.07 21.07 -30.15
N SER A 184 -1.44 19.80 -30.33
CA SER A 184 -0.61 18.59 -30.37
C SER A 184 0.84 18.67 -29.84
N SER A 185 1.15 17.80 -28.89
CA SER A 185 2.48 17.18 -28.71
C SER A 185 3.58 17.92 -27.92
N THR A 186 3.27 18.51 -26.77
CA THR A 186 4.21 18.34 -25.65
C THR A 186 3.84 17.05 -24.93
N GLN A 187 4.60 16.00 -25.26
CA GLN A 187 4.84 14.92 -24.31
C GLN A 187 5.27 15.58 -22.99
N ILE A 188 4.33 15.87 -22.10
CA ILE A 188 4.65 15.94 -20.69
C ILE A 188 4.85 14.49 -20.27
N ASN A 189 6.01 13.96 -20.65
CA ASN A 189 6.69 12.90 -19.93
C ASN A 189 7.10 13.48 -18.57
N LYS A 190 6.14 13.85 -17.74
CA LYS A 190 6.28 13.64 -16.31
C LYS A 190 5.54 12.34 -16.05
N ARG A 191 6.21 11.27 -16.49
CA ARG A 191 5.99 9.94 -15.94
C ARG A 191 6.10 10.15 -14.43
N ILE A 192 5.02 9.91 -13.70
CA ILE A 192 5.19 9.21 -12.45
C ILE A 192 5.95 7.97 -12.89
N PHE A 193 7.21 7.87 -12.48
CA PHE A 193 7.94 6.63 -12.63
C PHE A 193 7.16 5.61 -11.79
N PHE A 194 6.26 4.87 -12.43
CA PHE A 194 6.01 3.49 -12.02
C PHE A 194 7.27 2.74 -12.42
N ASN A 195 8.34 2.97 -11.67
CA ASN A 195 9.42 2.00 -11.66
C ASN A 195 8.84 0.80 -10.93
N ASP A 196 9.05 -0.33 -11.57
CA ASP A 196 8.78 -1.69 -11.11
C ASP A 196 7.45 -2.27 -11.61
N GLU A 197 7.55 -3.48 -12.18
CA GLU A 197 6.44 -4.32 -12.64
C GLU A 197 5.38 -4.57 -11.55
N SER A 198 5.65 -4.15 -10.31
CA SER A 198 4.78 -4.18 -9.14
C SER A 198 3.62 -3.19 -9.18
N THR A 199 3.74 -2.05 -9.87
CA THR A 199 2.65 -1.05 -9.91
C THR A 199 1.92 -1.05 -11.25
N LYS A 200 0.64 -1.41 -11.24
CA LYS A 200 -0.24 -1.36 -12.41
C LYS A 200 -1.53 -0.66 -12.04
N SER A 201 -2.05 0.18 -12.94
CA SER A 201 -3.37 0.78 -12.73
C SER A 201 -3.56 1.56 -11.42
N GLY A 202 -2.47 2.08 -10.84
CA GLY A 202 -2.49 2.78 -9.53
C GLY A 202 -2.59 1.86 -8.32
N VAL A 203 -2.49 0.54 -8.53
CA VAL A 203 -2.34 -0.47 -7.48
C VAL A 203 -0.89 -0.96 -7.48
N THR A 204 -0.25 -0.88 -6.33
CA THR A 204 1.10 -1.38 -6.09
C THR A 204 1.02 -2.68 -5.30
N LEU A 205 1.64 -3.73 -5.80
CA LEU A 205 1.83 -5.00 -5.08
C LEU A 205 3.23 -5.03 -4.47
N SER A 206 3.33 -5.22 -3.16
CA SER A 206 4.62 -5.41 -2.48
C SER A 206 4.62 -6.67 -1.63
N SER A 207 5.80 -7.26 -1.46
CA SER A 207 6.03 -8.39 -0.56
C SER A 207 6.30 -7.89 0.85
N VAL A 208 5.64 -8.47 1.85
CA VAL A 208 5.92 -8.21 3.28
C VAL A 208 6.95 -9.22 3.79
N ASP A 209 6.77 -10.47 3.43
CA ASP A 209 7.66 -11.60 3.71
C ASP A 209 7.47 -12.67 2.60
N SER A 210 8.16 -13.81 2.70
CA SER A 210 8.08 -14.93 1.73
C SER A 210 6.68 -15.56 1.57
N THR A 211 5.74 -15.24 2.44
CA THR A 211 4.37 -15.79 2.45
C THR A 211 3.28 -14.73 2.43
N ARG A 212 3.64 -13.44 2.51
CA ARG A 212 2.65 -12.36 2.63
C ARG A 212 2.89 -11.25 1.63
N ILE A 213 1.80 -10.81 1.03
CA ILE A 213 1.77 -9.62 0.16
C ILE A 213 0.95 -8.50 0.80
N MET A 214 1.12 -7.30 0.26
CA MET A 214 0.30 -6.15 0.57
C MET A 214 -0.05 -5.43 -0.73
N LEU A 215 -1.29 -4.95 -0.82
CA LEU A 215 -1.75 -4.13 -1.94
C LEU A 215 -1.94 -2.70 -1.46
N GLU A 216 -1.43 -1.74 -2.24
CA GLU A 216 -1.63 -0.32 -2.03
C GLU A 216 -2.42 0.26 -3.21
N ASN A 217 -3.55 0.90 -2.94
CA ASN A 217 -4.35 1.59 -3.95
C ASN A 217 -4.21 3.11 -3.80
N SER A 218 -3.72 3.76 -4.86
CA SER A 218 -3.48 5.21 -4.92
C SER A 218 -4.59 5.98 -5.63
N LEU A 219 -5.54 5.29 -6.27
CA LEU A 219 -6.58 5.92 -7.08
C LEU A 219 -7.96 5.81 -6.41
N PRO A 220 -8.79 6.87 -6.48
CA PRO A 220 -10.19 6.82 -6.06
C PRO A 220 -11.04 6.03 -7.07
N ARG A 221 -10.78 4.72 -7.17
CA ARG A 221 -11.35 3.79 -8.14
C ARG A 221 -11.87 2.55 -7.43
N ARG A 222 -13.12 2.18 -7.70
CA ARG A 222 -13.70 0.92 -7.21
C ARG A 222 -13.03 -0.24 -7.96
N SER A 223 -12.45 -1.14 -7.19
CA SER A 223 -11.79 -2.33 -7.70
C SER A 223 -12.00 -3.50 -6.76
N ASN A 224 -11.78 -4.69 -7.27
CA ASN A 224 -11.93 -5.94 -6.56
C ASN A 224 -10.71 -6.82 -6.86
N VAL A 225 -10.20 -7.48 -5.83
CA VAL A 225 -9.07 -8.39 -5.93
C VAL A 225 -9.60 -9.81 -5.94
N ILE A 226 -9.05 -10.64 -6.82
CA ILE A 226 -9.25 -12.07 -6.81
C ILE A 226 -7.89 -12.73 -6.85
N ILE A 227 -7.63 -13.64 -5.92
CA ILE A 227 -6.37 -14.37 -5.83
C ILE A 227 -6.65 -15.83 -6.18
N TYR A 228 -5.89 -16.38 -7.12
CA TYR A 228 -5.97 -17.80 -7.48
C TYR A 228 -4.64 -18.50 -7.22
N LYS A 229 -4.68 -19.72 -6.70
CA LYS A 229 -3.51 -20.59 -6.66
C LYS A 229 -3.35 -21.28 -8.01
N LYS A 230 -2.28 -20.96 -8.74
CA LYS A 230 -2.07 -21.37 -10.14
C LYS A 230 -1.34 -22.70 -10.26
N SER A 231 -0.28 -22.86 -9.48
CA SER A 231 0.59 -24.03 -9.49
C SER A 231 1.31 -24.15 -8.15
N TYR A 232 1.98 -25.27 -7.92
CA TYR A 232 2.92 -25.41 -6.83
C TYR A 232 4.05 -26.36 -7.22
N THR A 233 5.23 -26.15 -6.64
CA THR A 233 6.35 -27.08 -6.72
C THR A 233 6.36 -27.93 -5.47
N ASP A 234 6.34 -29.25 -5.62
CA ASP A 234 6.40 -30.18 -4.49
C ASP A 234 7.80 -30.17 -3.82
N ARG A 235 7.91 -30.82 -2.67
CA ARG A 235 9.20 -30.95 -1.94
C ARG A 235 10.28 -31.74 -2.70
N ASN A 236 9.94 -32.41 -3.81
CA ASN A 236 10.88 -33.12 -4.67
C ASN A 236 11.34 -32.26 -5.87
N GLY A 237 10.82 -31.04 -6.01
CA GLY A 237 11.13 -30.13 -7.12
C GLY A 237 10.25 -30.34 -8.36
N ASN A 238 9.17 -31.11 -8.28
CA ASN A 238 8.24 -31.29 -9.39
C ASN A 238 7.21 -30.15 -9.40
N LEU A 239 7.14 -29.41 -10.51
CA LEU A 239 6.08 -28.44 -10.77
C LEU A 239 4.75 -29.16 -11.06
N ILE A 240 3.70 -28.74 -10.36
CA ILE A 240 2.33 -29.24 -10.51
C ILE A 240 1.43 -28.06 -10.84
N ASP A 241 0.99 -27.98 -12.10
CA ASP A 241 -0.01 -27.01 -12.53
C ASP A 241 -1.41 -27.44 -12.06
N ILE A 242 -2.20 -26.49 -11.56
CA ILE A 242 -3.59 -26.74 -11.18
C ILE A 242 -4.46 -26.55 -12.43
N PRO A 243 -5.12 -27.60 -12.95
CA PRO A 243 -5.99 -27.46 -14.12
C PRO A 243 -7.18 -26.57 -13.79
N ASN A 244 -7.52 -25.63 -14.69
CA ASN A 244 -8.60 -24.67 -14.49
C ASN A 244 -8.50 -23.91 -13.16
N TYR A 245 -7.29 -23.50 -12.78
CA TYR A 245 -7.01 -22.85 -11.50
C TYR A 245 -7.87 -21.60 -11.19
N THR A 246 -8.49 -21.00 -12.20
CA THR A 246 -9.43 -19.88 -12.07
C THR A 246 -10.86 -20.28 -11.70
N SER A 247 -11.16 -21.58 -11.55
CA SER A 247 -12.50 -22.06 -11.18
C SER A 247 -12.86 -21.83 -9.71
N THR A 248 -11.84 -21.62 -8.87
CA THR A 248 -12.02 -21.41 -7.42
C THR A 248 -11.03 -20.36 -6.95
N ALA A 249 -11.54 -19.18 -6.58
CA ALA A 249 -10.73 -18.16 -5.95
C ALA A 249 -10.25 -18.62 -4.56
N PHE A 250 -8.99 -18.37 -4.26
CA PHE A 250 -8.45 -18.48 -2.91
C PHE A 250 -8.99 -17.35 -2.04
N GLU A 251 -8.92 -16.11 -2.53
CA GLU A 251 -9.48 -14.92 -1.89
C GLU A 251 -10.21 -14.07 -2.93
N ASN A 252 -11.29 -13.42 -2.50
CA ASN A 252 -12.07 -12.50 -3.34
C ASN A 252 -12.66 -11.39 -2.47
N PHE A 253 -12.17 -10.17 -2.63
CA PHE A 253 -12.59 -9.05 -1.79
C PHE A 253 -12.54 -7.71 -2.53
N LYS A 254 -13.36 -6.77 -2.08
CA LYS A 254 -13.33 -5.38 -2.56
C LYS A 254 -12.04 -4.71 -2.09
N LEU A 255 -11.28 -4.15 -3.02
CA LEU A 255 -10.13 -3.30 -2.68
C LEU A 255 -10.65 -1.92 -2.29
N GLU A 256 -10.23 -1.44 -1.12
CA GLU A 256 -10.51 -0.06 -0.74
C GLU A 256 -9.85 0.91 -1.72
N ALA A 257 -10.56 1.99 -2.03
CA ALA A 257 -10.07 2.98 -2.99
C ALA A 257 -9.18 4.01 -2.31
N GLY A 258 -8.24 4.56 -3.07
CA GLY A 258 -7.50 5.75 -2.67
C GLY A 258 -8.40 6.96 -2.46
N LYS A 259 -7.86 8.01 -1.86
CA LYS A 259 -8.63 9.22 -1.51
C LYS A 259 -8.71 10.20 -2.69
N THR A 260 -9.78 11.02 -2.71
CA THR A 260 -9.93 12.15 -3.64
C THR A 260 -9.27 13.40 -3.08
N ASN A 261 -8.47 14.10 -3.90
CA ASN A 261 -7.84 15.37 -3.52
C ASN A 261 -8.77 16.57 -3.62
N LYS A 262 -8.50 17.58 -2.78
CA LYS A 262 -9.04 18.93 -2.97
C LYS A 262 -8.30 19.63 -4.11
N ILE A 263 -9.05 20.17 -5.05
CA ILE A 263 -8.52 20.94 -6.19
C ILE A 263 -8.55 22.42 -5.82
N GLU A 264 -7.39 23.03 -5.60
CA GLU A 264 -7.27 24.44 -5.21
C GLU A 264 -6.96 25.37 -6.40
N MET A 265 -6.23 24.85 -7.39
CA MET A 265 -5.91 25.56 -8.63
C MET A 265 -6.21 24.66 -9.82
N LEU A 266 -6.78 25.25 -10.88
CA LEU A 266 -7.17 24.53 -12.09
C LEU A 266 -6.71 25.34 -13.31
N GLU A 267 -5.95 24.72 -14.20
CA GLU A 267 -5.63 25.32 -15.49
C GLU A 267 -6.75 24.95 -16.48
N LEU A 268 -7.34 25.97 -17.12
CA LEU A 268 -8.48 25.78 -18.03
C LEU A 268 -8.09 24.86 -19.19
N GLY A 269 -8.97 23.92 -19.52
CA GLY A 269 -8.72 22.94 -20.58
C GLY A 269 -7.89 21.73 -20.12
N ASN A 270 -7.25 21.73 -18.94
CA ASN A 270 -6.52 20.56 -18.44
C ASN A 270 -7.47 19.46 -17.94
N SER A 271 -6.99 18.22 -18.09
CA SER A 271 -7.67 16.99 -17.65
C SER A 271 -7.48 16.72 -16.15
N VAL A 272 -8.43 15.99 -15.53
CA VAL A 272 -8.30 15.47 -14.15
C VAL A 272 -6.97 14.76 -13.92
N GLN A 273 -6.47 14.01 -14.91
CA GLN A 273 -5.24 13.24 -14.76
C GLN A 273 -4.00 14.11 -14.57
N GLN A 274 -3.92 15.28 -15.22
CA GLN A 274 -2.82 16.22 -15.03
C GLN A 274 -2.88 16.89 -13.65
N ILE A 275 -4.09 17.18 -13.17
CA ILE A 275 -4.33 17.76 -11.85
C ILE A 275 -3.98 16.73 -10.75
N ASN A 276 -4.47 15.50 -10.88
CA ASN A 276 -4.16 14.41 -9.96
C ASN A 276 -2.69 14.00 -10.00
N ALA A 277 -2.03 13.98 -11.16
CA ALA A 277 -0.61 13.65 -11.25
C ALA A 277 0.32 14.71 -10.64
N GLN A 278 -0.12 15.97 -10.55
CA GLN A 278 0.59 17.01 -9.79
C GLN A 278 0.35 16.91 -8.28
N GLN A 279 -0.72 16.24 -7.85
CA GLN A 279 -1.16 16.13 -6.45
C GLN A 279 -1.07 14.71 -5.86
N ALA A 280 -0.55 13.73 -6.60
CA ALA A 280 -0.38 12.34 -6.16
C ALA A 280 0.75 12.22 -5.10
N SER A 281 0.50 12.80 -3.94
CA SER A 281 1.26 12.64 -2.71
C SER A 281 0.97 11.27 -2.08
N ILE A 282 1.94 10.73 -1.35
CA ILE A 282 1.89 9.48 -0.55
C ILE A 282 0.67 9.47 0.41
N GLU A 283 0.12 10.62 0.76
CA GLU A 283 -1.01 10.78 1.69
C GLU A 283 -2.36 10.22 1.20
N ASN A 284 -2.46 9.86 -0.09
CA ASN A 284 -3.71 9.40 -0.72
C ASN A 284 -3.84 7.88 -0.87
N THR A 285 -2.81 7.13 -0.47
CA THR A 285 -2.79 5.68 -0.63
C THR A 285 -3.52 4.98 0.52
N ILE A 286 -4.22 3.91 0.18
CA ILE A 286 -4.82 2.98 1.14
C ILE A 286 -4.13 1.63 0.97
N LYS A 287 -3.74 1.00 2.07
CA LYS A 287 -3.06 -0.29 2.11
C LYS A 287 -3.97 -1.35 2.70
N THR A 288 -3.93 -2.56 2.15
CA THR A 288 -4.52 -3.72 2.81
C THR A 288 -3.70 -4.11 4.04
N ASP A 289 -4.31 -4.87 4.95
CA ASP A 289 -3.52 -5.69 5.87
C ASP A 289 -2.67 -6.72 5.09
N PRO A 290 -1.57 -7.25 5.66
CA PRO A 290 -0.80 -8.30 5.02
C PRO A 290 -1.65 -9.54 4.71
N ILE A 291 -1.68 -9.94 3.44
CA ILE A 291 -2.46 -11.07 2.93
C ILE A 291 -1.55 -12.30 2.92
N LEU A 292 -1.93 -13.34 3.67
CA LEU A 292 -1.22 -14.61 3.70
C LEU A 292 -1.54 -15.44 2.45
N LEU A 293 -0.52 -15.77 1.67
CA LEU A 293 -0.55 -16.73 0.57
C LEU A 293 0.00 -18.06 1.09
N PRO A 294 -0.84 -19.06 1.41
CA PRO A 294 -0.38 -20.25 2.12
C PRO A 294 0.44 -21.17 1.20
N VAL A 295 1.52 -21.72 1.75
CA VAL A 295 2.24 -22.88 1.20
C VAL A 295 2.00 -24.02 2.18
N ASN A 296 1.61 -25.21 1.72
CA ASN A 296 1.46 -26.35 2.62
C ASN A 296 2.84 -26.92 2.96
N PRO A 297 3.37 -26.73 4.20
CA PRO A 297 4.72 -27.16 4.53
C PRO A 297 4.87 -28.69 4.51
N ALA A 298 3.78 -29.46 4.54
CA ALA A 298 3.89 -30.92 4.46
C ALA A 298 4.19 -31.43 3.04
N SER A 299 3.80 -30.70 1.99
CA SER A 299 3.81 -31.21 0.61
C SER A 299 4.38 -30.24 -0.43
N GLU A 300 4.35 -28.94 -0.15
CA GLU A 300 4.68 -27.88 -1.10
C GLU A 300 5.94 -27.15 -0.64
N PHE A 301 6.77 -26.77 -1.60
CA PHE A 301 7.96 -25.95 -1.38
C PHE A 301 7.74 -24.51 -1.86
N VAL A 302 7.12 -24.35 -3.03
CA VAL A 302 6.72 -23.06 -3.60
C VAL A 302 5.27 -23.18 -4.07
N ALA A 303 4.47 -22.16 -3.83
CA ALA A 303 3.15 -22.01 -4.43
C ALA A 303 3.11 -20.75 -5.28
N GLU A 304 2.64 -20.84 -6.52
CA GLU A 304 2.45 -19.69 -7.38
C GLU A 304 0.99 -19.25 -7.35
N TYR A 305 0.79 -17.96 -7.19
CA TYR A 305 -0.51 -17.30 -7.14
C TYR A 305 -0.63 -16.28 -8.28
N GLU A 306 -1.82 -16.19 -8.87
CA GLU A 306 -2.22 -15.07 -9.73
C GLU A 306 -3.06 -14.11 -8.89
N VAL A 307 -2.56 -12.90 -8.67
CA VAL A 307 -3.32 -11.81 -8.04
C VAL A 307 -3.94 -10.98 -9.16
N VAL A 308 -5.26 -10.99 -9.26
CA VAL A 308 -6.03 -10.30 -10.29
C VAL A 308 -6.74 -9.10 -9.67
N VAL A 309 -6.66 -7.94 -10.32
CA VAL A 309 -7.45 -6.75 -9.96
C VAL A 309 -8.41 -6.43 -11.10
N ILE A 310 -9.69 -6.45 -10.78
CA ILE A 310 -10.79 -6.04 -11.66
C ILE A 310 -11.28 -4.67 -11.23
N GLY A 311 -11.44 -3.73 -12.16
CA GLY A 311 -12.00 -2.42 -11.84
C GLY A 311 -12.54 -1.68 -13.05
N ALA A 312 -13.26 -0.58 -12.85
CA ALA A 312 -13.76 0.25 -13.96
C ALA A 312 -12.59 0.86 -14.75
N GLY A 313 -12.43 0.54 -16.04
CA GLY A 313 -11.23 0.89 -16.80
C GLY A 313 -11.29 0.43 -18.25
N GLN A 314 -10.34 0.88 -19.07
CA GLN A 314 -10.25 0.47 -20.47
C GLN A 314 -9.82 -1.00 -20.60
N ALA A 315 -10.16 -1.64 -21.71
CA ALA A 315 -9.69 -3.00 -21.97
C ALA A 315 -8.16 -3.04 -22.02
N ASN A 316 -7.55 -3.99 -21.30
CA ASN A 316 -6.13 -4.31 -21.43
C ASN A 316 -5.88 -5.40 -22.47
N ALA A 317 -4.65 -5.49 -22.95
CA ALA A 317 -4.12 -6.66 -23.64
C ALA A 317 -3.34 -7.52 -22.63
N GLU A 318 -4.05 -8.22 -21.75
CA GLU A 318 -3.46 -9.10 -20.73
C GLU A 318 -3.31 -10.54 -21.23
N GLU A 319 -2.50 -11.34 -20.52
CA GLU A 319 -2.12 -12.71 -20.94
C GLU A 319 -3.33 -13.63 -21.13
N ARG A 320 -4.41 -13.41 -20.38
CA ARG A 320 -5.67 -14.14 -20.51
C ARG A 320 -6.89 -13.23 -20.52
N ASN A 321 -7.96 -13.74 -21.10
CA ASN A 321 -9.28 -13.13 -20.99
C ASN A 321 -9.83 -13.31 -19.56
N MET A 322 -10.71 -12.39 -19.16
CA MET A 322 -11.51 -12.55 -17.95
C MET A 322 -12.31 -13.86 -17.97
N THR A 323 -12.48 -14.49 -16.81
CA THR A 323 -13.50 -15.52 -16.59
C THR A 323 -14.91 -14.93 -16.66
N GLU A 324 -15.93 -15.78 -16.63
CA GLU A 324 -17.32 -15.29 -16.60
C GLU A 324 -17.66 -14.58 -15.28
N GLU A 325 -17.12 -15.08 -14.18
CA GLU A 325 -17.27 -14.47 -12.85
C GLU A 325 -16.59 -13.09 -12.81
N GLU A 326 -15.37 -12.98 -13.34
CA GLU A 326 -14.63 -11.71 -13.47
C GLU A 326 -15.38 -10.70 -14.37
N ARG A 327 -15.97 -11.17 -15.48
CA ARG A 327 -16.81 -10.31 -16.35
C ARG A 327 -18.06 -9.82 -15.65
N SER A 328 -18.75 -10.68 -14.91
CA SER A 328 -19.94 -10.29 -14.15
C SER A 328 -19.58 -9.26 -13.08
N LEU A 329 -18.46 -9.46 -12.38
CA LEU A 329 -17.95 -8.51 -11.40
C LEU A 329 -17.57 -7.16 -12.02
N TYR A 330 -16.90 -7.18 -13.17
CA TYR A 330 -16.58 -5.98 -13.94
C TYR A 330 -17.85 -5.22 -14.35
N ALA A 331 -18.88 -5.91 -14.82
CA ALA A 331 -20.15 -5.30 -15.19
C ALA A 331 -20.83 -4.62 -13.99
N GLU A 332 -20.89 -5.28 -12.83
CA GLU A 332 -21.46 -4.71 -11.60
C GLU A 332 -20.65 -3.51 -11.09
N LEU A 333 -19.32 -3.58 -11.13
CA LEU A 333 -18.44 -2.46 -10.79
C LEU A 333 -18.66 -1.26 -11.71
N ASN A 334 -18.85 -1.50 -13.02
CA ASN A 334 -19.13 -0.43 -13.98
C ASN A 334 -20.49 0.22 -13.75
N LYS A 335 -21.55 -0.57 -13.46
CA LYS A 335 -22.85 -0.03 -13.09
C LYS A 335 -22.75 0.87 -11.87
N LYS A 336 -22.10 0.40 -10.80
CA LYS A 336 -21.93 1.20 -9.58
C LYS A 336 -21.10 2.46 -9.82
N THR A 337 -20.00 2.34 -10.57
CA THR A 337 -19.14 3.47 -10.92
C THR A 337 -19.89 4.50 -11.75
N TYR A 338 -20.66 4.07 -12.75
CA TYR A 338 -21.51 4.96 -13.54
C TYR A 338 -22.51 5.72 -12.66
N VAL A 339 -23.26 5.01 -11.81
CA VAL A 339 -24.28 5.64 -10.98
C VAL A 339 -23.67 6.66 -10.02
N ILE A 340 -22.64 6.27 -9.27
CA ILE A 340 -22.12 7.07 -8.15
C ILE A 340 -21.15 8.16 -8.62
N ASP A 341 -20.31 7.88 -9.61
CA ASP A 341 -19.23 8.81 -9.98
C ASP A 341 -19.54 9.63 -11.24
N TYR A 342 -20.58 9.26 -12.00
CA TYR A 342 -20.96 9.97 -13.23
C TYR A 342 -22.38 10.50 -13.17
N PHE A 343 -23.38 9.61 -13.10
CA PHE A 343 -24.78 9.98 -13.23
C PHE A 343 -25.27 10.88 -12.08
N LEU A 344 -25.10 10.44 -10.82
CA LEU A 344 -25.54 11.23 -9.66
C LEU A 344 -24.80 12.56 -9.53
N PRO A 345 -23.46 12.65 -9.68
CA PRO A 345 -22.76 13.94 -9.71
C PRO A 345 -23.31 14.87 -10.78
N THR A 346 -23.61 14.36 -11.98
CA THR A 346 -24.22 15.16 -13.05
C THR A 346 -25.59 15.68 -12.65
N LEU A 347 -26.48 14.78 -12.25
CA LEU A 347 -27.88 15.10 -11.94
C LEU A 347 -27.97 16.08 -10.76
N LEU A 348 -27.19 15.84 -9.71
CA LEU A 348 -27.20 16.68 -8.52
C LEU A 348 -26.50 18.02 -8.77
N ASP A 349 -25.46 18.09 -9.59
CA ASP A 349 -24.82 19.36 -9.93
C ASP A 349 -25.75 20.30 -10.69
N ILE A 350 -26.53 19.77 -11.65
CA ILE A 350 -27.57 20.52 -12.38
C ILE A 350 -28.57 21.15 -11.41
N SER A 351 -28.93 20.42 -10.34
CA SER A 351 -29.87 20.89 -9.33
C SER A 351 -29.27 21.78 -8.24
N GLY A 352 -27.94 21.98 -8.22
CA GLY A 352 -27.23 22.67 -7.13
C GLY A 352 -27.13 21.85 -5.83
N ASN A 353 -27.02 20.53 -5.92
CA ASN A 353 -27.02 19.63 -4.75
C ASN A 353 -25.86 18.64 -4.75
N LYS A 354 -24.86 18.82 -5.63
CA LYS A 354 -23.72 17.90 -5.73
C LYS A 354 -22.88 17.83 -4.46
N ALA A 355 -22.74 18.95 -3.72
CA ALA A 355 -22.01 18.98 -2.46
C ALA A 355 -22.59 18.06 -1.38
N LEU A 356 -23.79 17.53 -1.59
CA LEU A 356 -24.47 16.58 -0.70
C LEU A 356 -24.10 15.13 -0.96
N LEU A 357 -23.42 14.86 -2.08
CA LEU A 357 -22.91 13.53 -2.33
C LEU A 357 -21.88 13.18 -1.27
N PRO A 358 -21.98 11.98 -0.69
CA PRO A 358 -21.00 11.56 0.29
C PRO A 358 -19.62 11.42 -0.36
N PRO A 359 -18.54 11.52 0.41
CA PRO A 359 -17.21 11.26 -0.11
C PRO A 359 -17.10 9.83 -0.64
N PHE A 360 -16.16 9.62 -1.55
CA PHE A 360 -15.87 8.31 -2.13
C PHE A 360 -15.63 7.26 -1.02
N GLY A 361 -16.26 6.09 -1.15
CA GLY A 361 -16.13 4.98 -0.20
C GLY A 361 -17.08 5.03 0.99
N SER A 362 -17.98 6.03 1.07
CA SER A 362 -19.00 6.11 2.12
C SER A 362 -19.97 4.93 2.12
N ASP A 363 -20.45 4.55 3.31
CA ASP A 363 -21.48 3.52 3.50
C ASP A 363 -22.79 3.83 2.76
N LYS A 364 -23.09 5.12 2.51
CA LYS A 364 -24.28 5.55 1.76
C LYS A 364 -24.22 5.24 0.26
N GLU A 365 -23.05 4.89 -0.30
CA GLU A 365 -22.93 4.59 -1.73
C GLU A 365 -23.84 3.45 -2.18
N ASN A 366 -24.03 2.43 -1.34
CA ASN A 366 -24.88 1.29 -1.70
C ASN A 366 -26.36 1.70 -1.76
N GLU A 367 -26.82 2.54 -0.82
CA GLU A 367 -28.19 3.06 -0.84
C GLU A 367 -28.42 3.93 -2.07
N LEU A 368 -27.49 4.84 -2.38
CA LEU A 368 -27.55 5.69 -3.57
C LEU A 368 -27.52 4.88 -4.87
N TYR A 369 -26.71 3.82 -4.93
CA TYR A 369 -26.68 2.91 -6.06
C TYR A 369 -28.05 2.24 -6.26
N ASN A 370 -28.62 1.72 -5.18
CA ASN A 370 -29.91 1.04 -5.20
C ASN A 370 -31.10 1.96 -5.50
N ALA A 371 -30.98 3.28 -5.26
CA ALA A 371 -31.98 4.27 -5.63
C ALA A 371 -32.06 4.51 -7.15
N VAL A 372 -30.95 4.30 -7.88
CA VAL A 372 -30.89 4.56 -9.33
C VAL A 372 -30.96 3.27 -10.15
N LEU A 373 -30.33 2.18 -9.66
CA LEU A 373 -30.17 0.94 -10.41
C LEU A 373 -31.49 0.39 -10.98
N PRO A 374 -32.61 0.32 -10.24
CA PRO A 374 -33.86 -0.24 -10.77
C PRO A 374 -34.44 0.55 -11.95
N VAL A 375 -34.17 1.85 -12.01
CA VAL A 375 -34.54 2.68 -13.17
C VAL A 375 -33.55 2.46 -14.29
N LEU A 376 -32.25 2.48 -14.01
CA LEU A 376 -31.20 2.26 -15.00
C LEU A 376 -31.36 0.93 -15.76
N GLU A 377 -31.74 -0.15 -15.07
CA GLU A 377 -31.93 -1.48 -15.66
C GLU A 377 -33.14 -1.58 -16.60
N GLN A 378 -34.04 -0.59 -16.59
CA GLN A 378 -35.14 -0.50 -17.56
C GLN A 378 -34.67 -0.01 -18.94
N TYR A 379 -33.41 0.42 -19.07
CA TYR A 379 -32.80 0.93 -20.30
C TYR A 379 -31.61 0.06 -20.75
N PRO A 380 -31.87 -1.06 -21.46
CA PRO A 380 -30.82 -2.00 -21.88
C PRO A 380 -29.71 -1.37 -22.73
N GLU A 381 -30.04 -0.38 -23.55
CA GLU A 381 -29.10 0.38 -24.36
C GLU A 381 -28.16 1.22 -23.50
N VAL A 382 -28.63 1.76 -22.37
CA VAL A 382 -27.78 2.48 -21.41
C VAL A 382 -26.89 1.48 -20.68
N ILE A 383 -27.45 0.37 -20.20
CA ILE A 383 -26.69 -0.69 -19.52
C ILE A 383 -25.56 -1.21 -20.40
N LYS A 384 -25.79 -1.41 -21.70
CA LYS A 384 -24.75 -1.83 -22.64
C LYS A 384 -23.58 -0.85 -22.66
N GLU A 385 -23.87 0.44 -22.82
CA GLU A 385 -22.83 1.47 -22.82
C GLU A 385 -22.09 1.54 -21.48
N VAL A 386 -22.81 1.41 -20.36
CA VAL A 386 -22.23 1.34 -19.01
C VAL A 386 -21.27 0.16 -18.85
N VAL A 387 -21.69 -1.05 -19.21
CA VAL A 387 -20.88 -2.26 -19.09
C VAL A 387 -19.66 -2.21 -20.02
N ASP A 388 -19.80 -1.63 -21.21
CA ASP A 388 -18.71 -1.43 -22.19
C ASP A 388 -17.74 -0.31 -21.79
N ASN A 389 -17.86 0.23 -20.58
CA ASN A 389 -17.07 1.37 -20.17
C ASN A 389 -17.85 2.66 -20.45
N ARG A 390 -18.40 2.84 -21.65
CA ARG A 390 -18.83 4.08 -22.34
C ARG A 390 -19.83 4.98 -21.58
N PHE A 391 -19.40 5.58 -20.46
CA PHE A 391 -20.25 6.35 -19.55
C PHE A 391 -20.75 7.68 -20.12
N LYS A 392 -19.99 8.33 -21.01
CA LYS A 392 -20.46 9.57 -21.65
C LYS A 392 -21.62 9.27 -22.59
N GLU A 393 -21.49 8.22 -23.38
CA GLU A 393 -22.51 7.70 -24.27
C GLU A 393 -23.72 7.26 -23.46
N ALA A 394 -23.51 6.51 -22.36
CA ALA A 394 -24.56 6.14 -21.42
C ALA A 394 -25.32 7.36 -20.88
N THR A 395 -24.63 8.39 -20.37
CA THR A 395 -25.26 9.65 -19.90
C THR A 395 -25.98 10.39 -21.03
N SER A 396 -25.43 10.38 -22.24
CA SER A 396 -26.00 11.03 -23.42
C SER A 396 -27.31 10.39 -23.89
N ILE A 397 -27.54 9.12 -23.54
CA ILE A 397 -28.77 8.36 -23.80
C ILE A 397 -29.71 8.45 -22.58
N PHE A 398 -29.19 8.25 -21.38
CA PHE A 398 -30.00 8.12 -20.17
C PHE A 398 -30.62 9.45 -19.73
N LEU A 399 -29.87 10.56 -19.76
CA LEU A 399 -30.44 11.87 -19.40
C LEU A 399 -31.65 12.23 -20.27
N PRO A 400 -31.58 12.19 -21.63
CA PRO A 400 -32.77 12.36 -22.48
C PRO A 400 -33.93 11.45 -22.14
N ALA A 401 -33.67 10.17 -21.88
CA ALA A 401 -34.72 9.21 -21.59
C ALA A 401 -35.55 9.58 -20.35
N LEU A 402 -34.93 10.27 -19.38
CA LEU A 402 -35.57 10.73 -18.14
C LEU A 402 -36.45 11.98 -18.33
N TYR A 403 -36.30 12.72 -19.44
CA TYR A 403 -37.04 13.96 -19.67
C TYR A 403 -37.87 13.98 -20.97
N GLU A 404 -37.55 13.22 -22.02
CA GLU A 404 -38.26 13.30 -23.31
C GLU A 404 -39.57 12.49 -23.37
N ASP A 405 -39.69 11.37 -22.65
CA ASP A 405 -40.88 10.50 -22.70
C ASP A 405 -41.91 10.81 -21.59
N VAL A 406 -43.13 11.18 -22.00
CA VAL A 406 -44.25 11.56 -21.11
C VAL A 406 -44.74 10.39 -20.23
N ARG A 407 -44.42 9.12 -20.56
CA ARG A 407 -44.75 7.96 -19.70
C ARG A 407 -43.69 7.68 -18.62
N LEU A 408 -42.48 8.23 -18.75
CA LEU A 408 -41.28 7.93 -17.94
C LEU A 408 -40.88 9.09 -17.01
N SER A 409 -41.73 10.13 -16.91
CA SER A 409 -41.56 11.26 -16.01
C SER A 409 -41.55 10.90 -14.52
N ASN A 410 -42.08 9.73 -14.17
CA ASN A 410 -42.09 9.21 -12.81
C ASN A 410 -40.72 8.66 -12.38
N ASP A 411 -39.86 8.28 -13.32
CA ASP A 411 -38.59 7.63 -12.99
C ASP A 411 -37.56 8.65 -12.49
N LEU A 412 -37.41 9.78 -13.18
CA LEU A 412 -36.61 10.91 -12.69
C LEU A 412 -37.12 11.40 -11.33
N ARG A 413 -38.43 11.50 -11.17
CA ARG A 413 -39.08 11.88 -9.91
C ARG A 413 -38.76 10.88 -8.80
N THR A 414 -38.81 9.58 -9.09
CA THR A 414 -38.48 8.50 -8.14
C THR A 414 -37.02 8.57 -7.73
N ILE A 415 -36.11 8.67 -8.71
CA ILE A 415 -34.67 8.82 -8.46
C ILE A 415 -34.41 10.03 -7.55
N LEU A 416 -34.96 11.20 -7.88
CA LEU A 416 -34.73 12.40 -7.09
C LEU A 416 -35.25 12.26 -5.65
N LYS A 417 -36.46 11.70 -5.47
CA LYS A 417 -37.02 11.45 -4.12
C LYS A 417 -36.16 10.51 -3.29
N ASP A 418 -35.76 9.38 -3.86
CA ASP A 418 -34.99 8.36 -3.15
C ASP A 418 -33.57 8.88 -2.82
N VAL A 419 -32.90 9.48 -3.80
CA VAL A 419 -31.56 10.08 -3.61
C VAL A 419 -31.60 11.18 -2.56
N TYR A 420 -32.56 12.10 -2.63
CA TYR A 420 -32.69 13.20 -1.67
C TYR A 420 -33.03 12.72 -0.26
N THR A 421 -33.84 11.67 -0.13
CA THR A 421 -34.09 11.01 1.16
C THR A 421 -32.79 10.48 1.77
N ILE A 422 -31.95 9.81 0.98
CA ILE A 422 -30.67 9.23 1.43
C ILE A 422 -29.65 10.31 1.79
N VAL A 423 -29.45 11.33 0.93
CA VAL A 423 -28.45 12.37 1.19
C VAL A 423 -28.85 13.30 2.33
N SER A 424 -30.15 13.56 2.53
CA SER A 424 -30.63 14.38 3.66
C SER A 424 -30.58 13.68 5.01
N GLY A 425 -30.28 12.38 5.05
CA GLY A 425 -30.33 11.59 6.28
C GLY A 425 -31.73 11.57 6.90
N ASN A 426 -32.77 11.49 6.07
CA ASN A 426 -34.18 11.51 6.48
C ASN A 426 -34.62 12.82 7.17
N GLY A 427 -34.26 13.97 6.61
CA GLY A 427 -34.81 15.27 7.04
C GLY A 427 -34.00 16.05 8.08
N ALA A 428 -32.73 15.70 8.33
CA ALA A 428 -31.84 16.44 9.22
C ALA A 428 -31.06 17.58 8.52
N PHE A 429 -31.35 17.84 7.24
CA PHE A 429 -30.54 18.69 6.37
C PHE A 429 -31.13 20.11 6.19
N PRO A 430 -30.33 21.19 6.11
CA PRO A 430 -30.84 22.56 5.98
C PRO A 430 -31.60 22.85 4.67
N ASN A 431 -31.41 22.03 3.63
CA ASN A 431 -32.04 22.21 2.33
C ASN A 431 -33.43 21.56 2.31
N THR A 432 -34.49 22.36 2.24
CA THR A 432 -35.89 21.90 2.22
C THR A 432 -36.42 21.50 0.86
N PHE A 433 -35.77 21.86 -0.25
CA PHE A 433 -36.08 21.27 -1.55
C PHE A 433 -35.95 19.74 -1.52
N ILE A 434 -35.00 19.26 -0.72
CA ILE A 434 -34.67 17.84 -0.54
C ILE A 434 -35.65 17.16 0.44
N GLN A 435 -36.35 17.96 1.26
CA GLN A 435 -37.33 17.47 2.23
C GLN A 435 -38.75 17.50 1.68
N ASP A 436 -39.06 18.46 0.81
CA ASP A 436 -40.40 18.72 0.29
C ASP A 436 -40.58 18.15 -1.12
N HIS A 437 -41.18 16.96 -1.16
CA HIS A 437 -41.56 16.30 -2.40
C HIS A 437 -42.48 17.15 -3.31
N GLU A 438 -43.20 18.15 -2.77
CA GLU A 438 -44.07 19.06 -3.54
C GLU A 438 -43.28 19.99 -4.48
N LEU A 439 -42.06 20.39 -4.09
CA LEU A 439 -41.16 21.16 -4.95
C LEU A 439 -40.59 20.32 -6.10
N ILE A 440 -40.44 19.00 -5.88
CA ILE A 440 -40.12 18.05 -6.96
C ILE A 440 -41.31 17.92 -7.93
N GLU A 441 -42.55 17.91 -7.45
CA GLU A 441 -43.75 17.84 -8.30
C GLU A 441 -43.94 19.08 -9.17
N THR A 442 -43.89 20.24 -8.54
CA THR A 442 -44.20 21.52 -9.19
C THR A 442 -43.02 22.04 -10.02
N GLY A 443 -41.79 21.58 -9.72
CA GLY A 443 -40.55 21.88 -10.43
C GLY A 443 -40.25 20.97 -11.62
N TYR A 444 -40.89 19.80 -11.73
CA TYR A 444 -40.55 18.74 -12.68
C TYR A 444 -40.40 19.22 -14.15
N GLN A 445 -41.37 19.98 -14.67
CA GLN A 445 -41.33 20.46 -16.06
C GLN A 445 -40.15 21.42 -16.31
N ARG A 446 -39.79 22.24 -15.31
CA ARG A 446 -38.64 23.13 -15.39
C ARG A 446 -37.33 22.37 -15.28
N THR A 447 -37.27 21.38 -14.39
CA THR A 447 -36.12 20.47 -14.27
C THR A 447 -35.83 19.74 -15.58
N LYS A 448 -36.87 19.30 -16.31
CA LYS A 448 -36.73 18.73 -17.66
C LYS A 448 -36.03 19.68 -18.62
N ILE A 449 -36.47 20.93 -18.69
CA ILE A 449 -35.91 21.92 -19.61
C ILE A 449 -34.48 22.30 -19.22
N ILE A 450 -34.20 22.42 -17.92
CA ILE A 450 -32.85 22.68 -17.40
C ILE A 450 -31.90 21.52 -17.72
N ILE A 451 -32.33 20.27 -17.51
CA ILE A 451 -31.53 19.07 -17.86
C ILE A 451 -31.27 19.04 -19.36
N GLU A 452 -32.25 19.36 -20.21
CA GLU A 452 -32.08 19.40 -21.66
C GLU A 452 -30.95 20.38 -22.07
N VAL A 453 -30.99 21.61 -21.54
CA VAL A 453 -30.00 22.65 -21.85
C VAL A 453 -28.61 22.26 -21.33
N VAL A 454 -28.51 21.70 -20.12
CA VAL A 454 -27.21 21.23 -19.59
C VAL A 454 -26.69 20.01 -20.36
N ASN A 455 -27.55 19.06 -20.72
CA ASN A 455 -27.19 17.91 -21.54
C ASN A 455 -26.61 18.35 -22.89
N ARG A 456 -27.15 19.43 -23.47
CA ARG A 456 -26.58 20.04 -24.68
C ARG A 456 -25.16 20.57 -24.44
N ASN A 457 -24.90 21.27 -23.33
CA ASN A 457 -23.54 21.70 -22.97
C ASN A 457 -22.58 20.51 -22.85
N ILE A 458 -23.00 19.43 -22.20
CA ILE A 458 -22.21 18.21 -22.03
C ILE A 458 -21.88 17.56 -23.39
N LYS A 459 -22.83 17.59 -24.33
CA LYS A 459 -22.69 17.05 -25.68
C LYS A 459 -21.90 17.95 -26.63
N ALA A 460 -21.80 19.25 -26.34
CA ALA A 460 -21.22 20.24 -27.24
C ALA A 460 -19.73 20.02 -27.55
N THR A 461 -19.03 19.19 -26.77
CA THR A 461 -17.65 18.82 -27.05
C THR A 461 -17.43 17.31 -26.99
N ASN A 462 -16.53 16.81 -27.82
CA ASN A 462 -15.98 15.45 -27.73
C ASN A 462 -14.82 15.37 -26.73
N TYR A 463 -14.56 16.41 -25.95
CA TYR A 463 -13.46 16.41 -25.00
C TYR A 463 -13.68 15.35 -23.91
N TYR A 464 -12.91 14.27 -24.01
CA TYR A 464 -12.99 13.10 -23.14
C TYR A 464 -12.24 13.27 -21.81
N SER A 465 -11.63 14.42 -21.55
CA SER A 465 -10.58 14.53 -20.53
C SER A 465 -11.01 14.20 -19.11
N ASN A 466 -12.25 14.52 -18.74
CA ASN A 466 -12.76 14.31 -17.39
C ASN A 466 -13.63 13.06 -17.26
N PHE A 467 -14.43 12.74 -18.28
CA PHE A 467 -15.08 11.43 -18.37
C PHE A 467 -14.06 10.30 -18.46
N GLY A 468 -13.04 10.51 -19.29
CA GLY A 468 -11.87 9.68 -19.52
C GLY A 468 -10.70 10.00 -18.59
N GLY A 469 -10.91 10.83 -17.57
CA GLY A 469 -9.97 11.08 -16.46
C GLY A 469 -10.41 10.37 -15.19
N LEU A 470 -11.72 10.32 -14.96
CA LEU A 470 -12.38 9.32 -14.09
C LEU A 470 -12.32 7.91 -14.68
N ARG A 471 -12.21 7.76 -16.02
CA ARG A 471 -11.46 6.63 -16.57
C ARG A 471 -9.98 6.91 -16.38
N THR A 472 -9.41 6.21 -15.47
CA THR A 472 -7.99 5.95 -15.41
C THR A 472 -7.44 5.46 -16.76
N LYS A 473 -6.21 5.84 -17.15
CA LYS A 473 -5.37 5.00 -18.03
C LYS A 473 -5.22 3.56 -17.53
N ALA A 474 -5.65 3.31 -16.29
CA ALA A 474 -5.78 2.00 -15.70
C ALA A 474 -6.75 1.11 -16.48
N PHE A 475 -6.42 -0.16 -16.43
CA PHE A 475 -7.01 -1.22 -17.18
C PHE A 475 -8.08 -1.93 -16.37
N ASN A 476 -9.08 -2.48 -17.06
CA ASN A 476 -10.17 -3.24 -16.47
C ASN A 476 -9.73 -4.55 -15.82
N PHE A 477 -8.59 -5.07 -16.25
CA PHE A 477 -7.95 -6.28 -15.81
C PHE A 477 -6.46 -6.03 -15.66
N GLU A 478 -5.93 -6.40 -14.51
CA GLU A 478 -4.50 -6.39 -14.20
C GLU A 478 -4.20 -7.67 -13.44
N SER A 479 -3.07 -8.29 -13.75
CA SER A 479 -2.63 -9.50 -13.04
C SER A 479 -1.16 -9.46 -12.68
N TRP A 480 -0.82 -10.04 -11.52
CA TRP A 480 0.55 -10.30 -11.08
C TRP A 480 0.70 -11.78 -10.77
N ASN A 481 1.82 -12.38 -11.19
CA ASN A 481 2.22 -13.69 -10.72
C ASN A 481 3.09 -13.50 -9.47
N VAL A 482 2.72 -14.14 -8.37
CA VAL A 482 3.39 -14.04 -7.07
C VAL A 482 3.79 -15.42 -6.61
N LYS A 483 5.02 -15.58 -6.13
CA LYS A 483 5.49 -16.81 -5.51
C LYS A 483 5.42 -16.68 -4.00
N SER A 484 4.82 -17.68 -3.35
CA SER A 484 4.96 -17.88 -1.92
C SER A 484 5.88 -19.07 -1.67
N ILE A 485 6.85 -18.89 -0.77
CA ILE A 485 7.97 -19.81 -0.60
C ILE A 485 8.04 -20.23 0.86
N ASP A 486 8.02 -21.54 1.12
CA ASP A 486 8.37 -22.08 2.43
C ASP A 486 9.88 -22.25 2.53
N ALA A 487 10.58 -21.14 2.77
CA ALA A 487 12.02 -21.14 2.90
C ALA A 487 12.46 -21.72 4.24
N VAL A 488 13.39 -22.67 4.20
CA VAL A 488 13.98 -23.26 5.40
C VAL A 488 15.34 -22.61 5.63
N VAL A 489 15.46 -21.84 6.71
CA VAL A 489 16.73 -21.30 7.20
C VAL A 489 17.06 -22.06 8.48
N LYS A 490 18.20 -22.75 8.49
CA LYS A 490 18.63 -23.55 9.64
C LYS A 490 20.12 -23.41 9.92
N LEU A 491 20.47 -23.04 11.15
CA LEU A 491 21.82 -23.13 11.67
C LEU A 491 22.21 -24.60 11.81
N GLN A 492 23.44 -24.95 11.44
CA GLN A 492 23.89 -26.35 11.44
C GLN A 492 23.92 -26.97 12.84
N GLN A 493 23.93 -26.16 13.89
CA GLN A 493 24.01 -26.58 15.29
C GLN A 493 23.02 -25.77 16.12
N ASP A 494 22.26 -26.46 17.00
CA ASP A 494 21.31 -25.80 17.89
C ASP A 494 22.01 -25.19 19.12
N ASN A 495 23.10 -25.82 19.57
CA ASN A 495 23.91 -25.40 20.71
C ASN A 495 25.41 -25.63 20.44
N VAL A 496 26.25 -24.69 20.88
CA VAL A 496 27.71 -24.81 20.85
C VAL A 496 28.29 -24.34 22.18
N GLU A 497 29.25 -25.08 22.74
CA GLU A 497 30.00 -24.68 23.93
C GLU A 497 31.41 -24.24 23.56
N LEU A 498 31.85 -23.11 24.09
CA LEU A 498 33.18 -22.53 23.84
C LEU A 498 33.83 -22.08 25.14
N CYS A 499 35.14 -22.23 25.23
CA CYS A 499 35.90 -21.57 26.28
C CYS A 499 36.04 -20.06 25.98
N LEU A 500 36.21 -19.25 27.01
CA LEU A 500 36.43 -17.81 26.86
C LEU A 500 37.59 -17.51 25.89
N GLY A 501 37.33 -16.67 24.89
CA GLY A 501 38.29 -16.28 23.86
C GLY A 501 38.46 -17.27 22.70
N GLN A 502 37.80 -18.43 22.74
CA GLN A 502 37.76 -19.36 21.61
C GLN A 502 36.77 -18.84 20.55
N SER A 503 37.16 -18.93 19.28
CA SER A 503 36.26 -18.67 18.15
C SER A 503 35.72 -19.97 17.56
N THR A 504 34.56 -19.88 16.91
CA THR A 504 33.98 -20.99 16.15
C THR A 504 33.31 -20.50 14.88
N GLU A 505 33.32 -21.32 13.84
CA GLU A 505 32.59 -21.04 12.61
C GLU A 505 31.12 -21.46 12.76
N LEU A 506 30.22 -20.56 12.38
CA LEU A 506 28.79 -20.80 12.30
C LEU A 506 28.39 -20.85 10.82
N ARG A 507 27.59 -21.86 10.46
CA ARG A 507 27.07 -22.04 9.09
C ARG A 507 25.55 -22.16 9.09
N VAL A 508 24.95 -21.62 8.04
CA VAL A 508 23.51 -21.71 7.77
C VAL A 508 23.27 -22.54 6.53
N THR A 509 22.28 -23.44 6.62
CA THR A 509 21.66 -24.07 5.47
C THR A 509 20.41 -23.27 5.12
N ALA A 510 20.32 -22.81 3.87
CA ALA A 510 19.14 -22.14 3.35
C ALA A 510 18.59 -22.94 2.17
N ILE A 511 17.32 -23.31 2.23
CA ILE A 511 16.57 -23.94 1.13
C ILE A 511 15.45 -22.97 0.77
N THR A 512 15.53 -22.33 -0.39
CA THR A 512 14.57 -21.34 -0.89
C THR A 512 14.60 -21.31 -2.42
N ASP A 513 13.54 -20.80 -3.04
CA ASP A 513 13.53 -20.46 -4.47
C ASP A 513 14.06 -19.03 -4.65
N ILE A 514 14.91 -18.79 -5.65
CA ILE A 514 15.42 -17.46 -6.01
C ILE A 514 15.67 -17.32 -7.51
N GLU A 515 15.46 -16.12 -8.04
CA GLU A 515 15.78 -15.75 -9.42
C GLU A 515 17.15 -15.07 -9.48
N LEU A 516 18.20 -15.88 -9.65
CA LEU A 516 19.61 -15.45 -9.59
C LEU A 516 19.98 -14.25 -10.49
N GLU A 517 19.21 -13.96 -11.54
CA GLU A 517 19.46 -12.80 -12.41
C GLU A 517 19.08 -11.48 -11.74
N VAL A 518 18.01 -11.46 -10.96
CA VAL A 518 17.41 -10.26 -10.35
C VAL A 518 17.45 -10.24 -8.83
N GLU A 519 17.80 -11.36 -8.19
CA GLU A 519 17.85 -11.50 -6.73
C GLU A 519 19.23 -11.91 -6.21
N GLU A 520 19.56 -11.48 -4.99
CA GLU A 520 20.71 -11.97 -4.21
C GLU A 520 20.39 -12.18 -2.73
N PHE A 521 21.19 -13.01 -2.07
CA PHE A 521 21.05 -13.27 -0.63
C PHE A 521 21.79 -12.23 0.23
N GLU A 522 21.14 -11.83 1.31
CA GLU A 522 21.76 -11.14 2.45
C GLU A 522 21.46 -11.87 3.76
N PHE A 523 22.51 -12.31 4.45
CA PHE A 523 22.40 -12.92 5.79
C PHE A 523 22.69 -11.85 6.84
N HIS A 524 21.68 -11.53 7.64
CA HIS A 524 21.75 -10.57 8.72
C HIS A 524 21.99 -11.32 10.03
N TRP A 525 23.21 -11.23 10.53
CA TRP A 525 23.65 -11.91 11.75
C TRP A 525 23.57 -10.95 12.93
N SER A 526 23.20 -11.48 14.10
CA SER A 526 23.20 -10.73 15.35
C SER A 526 23.44 -11.61 16.57
N THR A 527 24.02 -11.03 17.62
CA THR A 527 24.15 -11.65 18.95
C THR A 527 23.32 -10.87 19.98
N SER A 528 22.82 -11.54 21.02
CA SER A 528 22.17 -10.86 22.17
C SER A 528 23.11 -9.93 22.93
N ASN A 529 24.43 -10.11 22.77
CA ASN A 529 25.51 -9.32 23.37
C ASN A 529 25.54 -9.33 24.90
N GLU A 530 24.94 -10.33 25.55
CA GLU A 530 24.94 -10.49 27.00
C GLU A 530 26.36 -10.78 27.53
N TYR A 531 27.16 -11.53 26.76
CA TYR A 531 28.53 -11.90 27.11
C TYR A 531 29.51 -11.39 26.06
N ARG A 532 29.27 -10.16 25.59
CA ARG A 532 30.07 -9.46 24.58
C ARG A 532 30.33 -10.32 23.33
N GLY A 533 29.37 -11.15 22.92
CA GLY A 533 29.45 -11.95 21.71
C GLY A 533 29.59 -11.09 20.46
N ARG A 534 30.49 -11.48 19.56
CA ARG A 534 30.76 -10.80 18.30
C ARG A 534 30.80 -11.79 17.16
N VAL A 535 30.32 -11.36 16.00
CA VAL A 535 30.38 -12.11 14.75
C VAL A 535 31.29 -11.39 13.76
N GLN A 536 32.03 -12.16 12.96
CA GLN A 536 32.93 -11.69 11.92
C GLN A 536 32.59 -12.35 10.59
N ASP A 537 32.55 -11.56 9.53
CA ASP A 537 32.53 -12.09 8.16
C ASP A 537 33.90 -12.66 7.81
N ILE A 538 33.97 -13.99 7.73
CA ILE A 538 35.18 -14.72 7.34
C ILE A 538 35.13 -15.20 5.88
N GLY A 539 34.05 -14.89 5.17
CA GLY A 539 33.79 -15.37 3.81
C GLY A 539 34.01 -14.33 2.72
N ASP A 540 33.97 -13.03 3.05
CA ASP A 540 34.17 -11.94 2.10
C ASP A 540 35.03 -10.80 2.69
N ASN A 541 34.55 -10.14 3.74
CA ASN A 541 35.24 -8.98 4.33
C ASN A 541 35.57 -9.18 5.82
N SER A 542 36.80 -9.59 6.13
CA SER A 542 37.27 -9.77 7.51
C SER A 542 37.26 -8.50 8.39
N SER A 543 37.12 -7.31 7.81
CA SER A 543 36.93 -6.07 8.57
C SER A 543 35.48 -5.83 9.00
N ASN A 544 34.52 -6.61 8.49
CA ASN A 544 33.11 -6.58 8.87
C ASN A 544 32.89 -7.45 10.12
N PHE A 545 32.94 -6.81 11.29
CA PHE A 545 32.87 -7.44 12.59
C PHE A 545 32.04 -6.60 13.57
N GLY A 546 31.22 -7.25 14.39
CA GLY A 546 30.41 -6.54 15.38
C GLY A 546 29.41 -7.41 16.11
N GLN A 547 28.50 -6.76 16.85
CA GLN A 547 27.33 -7.44 17.43
C GLN A 547 26.33 -7.84 16.33
N SER A 548 26.21 -7.04 15.28
CA SER A 548 25.37 -7.33 14.12
C SER A 548 26.15 -6.97 12.86
N ILE A 549 26.10 -7.86 11.87
CA ILE A 549 26.76 -7.71 10.58
C ILE A 549 25.85 -8.25 9.48
N ILE A 550 26.01 -7.74 8.26
CA ILE A 550 25.34 -8.23 7.06
C ILE A 550 26.41 -8.91 6.19
N THR A 551 26.10 -10.10 5.67
CA THR A 551 27.03 -10.89 4.85
C THR A 551 26.33 -11.45 3.61
N LYS A 552 27.09 -11.70 2.53
CA LYS A 552 26.60 -12.38 1.32
C LYS A 552 26.81 -13.89 1.36
N LYS A 553 27.62 -14.38 2.31
CA LYS A 553 27.93 -15.79 2.52
C LYS A 553 27.14 -16.32 3.70
N ASN A 554 26.84 -17.61 3.67
CA ASN A 554 26.03 -18.29 4.69
C ASN A 554 26.85 -18.72 5.92
N TYR A 555 27.98 -18.08 6.21
CA TYR A 555 28.84 -18.45 7.33
C TYR A 555 29.61 -17.26 7.90
N VAL A 556 29.84 -17.30 9.22
CA VAL A 556 30.55 -16.28 10.01
C VAL A 556 31.39 -16.95 11.09
N SER A 557 32.35 -16.24 11.68
CA SER A 557 32.99 -16.65 12.94
C SER A 557 32.32 -15.96 14.12
N TYR A 558 32.07 -16.68 15.20
CA TYR A 558 31.63 -16.14 16.49
C TYR A 558 32.77 -16.18 17.51
N ILE A 559 32.85 -15.15 18.36
CA ILE A 559 33.71 -15.12 19.55
C ILE A 559 33.04 -14.34 20.70
N SER A 560 33.23 -14.79 21.94
CA SER A 560 32.94 -13.97 23.12
C SER A 560 34.17 -13.15 23.52
N THR A 561 33.96 -11.84 23.68
CA THR A 561 35.00 -10.90 24.15
C THR A 561 34.81 -10.49 25.61
N ALA A 562 34.02 -11.26 26.38
CA ALA A 562 33.81 -11.04 27.80
C ALA A 562 35.12 -11.21 28.58
N LEU A 563 35.25 -10.48 29.69
CA LEU A 563 36.28 -10.74 30.69
C LEU A 563 35.87 -11.92 31.56
N GLU A 564 36.83 -12.64 32.11
CA GLU A 564 36.56 -13.75 33.05
C GLU A 564 35.70 -13.29 34.26
N SER A 565 35.87 -12.04 34.70
CA SER A 565 35.06 -11.44 35.76
C SER A 565 33.59 -11.20 35.38
N GLU A 566 33.28 -11.18 34.08
CA GLU A 566 31.93 -10.96 33.54
C GLU A 566 31.18 -12.29 33.32
N LEU A 567 31.84 -13.44 33.51
CA LEU A 567 31.25 -14.76 33.41
C LEU A 567 30.96 -15.37 34.79
N GLU A 568 29.78 -15.96 34.92
CA GLU A 568 29.40 -16.80 36.05
C GLU A 568 30.05 -18.19 35.92
N SER A 569 30.10 -18.93 37.03
CA SER A 569 30.60 -20.32 37.05
C SER A 569 29.68 -21.31 36.32
N GLY A 570 28.46 -20.88 35.95
CA GLY A 570 27.45 -21.69 35.25
C GLY A 570 27.52 -21.60 33.73
N GLU A 571 26.39 -21.87 33.07
CA GLU A 571 26.23 -21.69 31.62
C GLU A 571 25.98 -20.21 31.30
N ASN A 572 26.94 -19.53 30.68
CA ASN A 572 26.78 -18.16 30.23
C ASN A 572 26.25 -18.18 28.79
N LYS A 573 24.93 -18.11 28.65
CA LYS A 573 24.22 -18.31 27.38
C LYS A 573 24.14 -17.02 26.58
N GLU A 574 24.57 -17.06 25.34
CA GLU A 574 24.43 -16.00 24.34
C GLU A 574 23.57 -16.54 23.19
N THR A 575 22.58 -15.79 22.72
CA THR A 575 21.80 -16.16 21.55
C THR A 575 22.42 -15.57 20.28
N ILE A 576 22.62 -16.40 19.26
CA ILE A 576 22.94 -15.95 17.90
C ILE A 576 21.69 -16.10 17.05
N THR A 577 21.32 -15.05 16.34
CA THR A 577 20.20 -15.03 15.39
C THR A 577 20.72 -14.73 13.99
N VAL A 578 20.21 -15.46 13.01
CA VAL A 578 20.41 -15.17 11.59
C VAL A 578 19.05 -15.00 10.91
N ILE A 579 18.94 -13.95 10.10
CA ILE A 579 17.78 -13.70 9.24
C ILE A 579 18.28 -13.68 7.80
N LEU A 580 17.66 -14.48 6.94
CA LEU A 580 17.89 -14.46 5.50
C LEU A 580 16.94 -13.46 4.85
N TYR A 581 17.51 -12.49 4.14
CA TYR A 581 16.77 -11.61 3.24
C TYR A 581 17.11 -11.94 1.79
N ILE A 582 16.10 -11.85 0.93
CA ILE A 582 16.25 -11.82 -0.52
C ILE A 582 16.19 -10.36 -0.94
N ARG A 583 17.25 -9.89 -1.61
CA ARG A 583 17.35 -8.53 -2.12
C ARG A 583 17.09 -8.50 -3.61
N ASN A 584 16.17 -7.65 -4.04
CA ASN A 584 16.02 -7.34 -5.45
C ASN A 584 17.18 -6.42 -5.91
N LYS A 585 17.93 -6.85 -6.92
CA LYS A 585 19.11 -6.14 -7.45
C LYS A 585 18.77 -4.84 -8.18
N ILE A 586 17.54 -4.70 -8.67
CA ILE A 586 17.07 -3.55 -9.43
C ILE A 586 16.52 -2.49 -8.47
N THR A 587 15.61 -2.89 -7.59
CA THR A 587 14.87 -1.97 -6.71
C THR A 587 15.60 -1.74 -5.37
N GLY A 588 16.44 -2.69 -4.95
CA GLY A 588 17.12 -2.69 -3.66
C GLY A 588 16.24 -3.13 -2.48
N GLU A 589 14.97 -3.46 -2.72
CA GLU A 589 14.00 -3.91 -1.71
C GLU A 589 14.42 -5.26 -1.09
N LEU A 590 14.14 -5.43 0.21
CA LEU A 590 14.48 -6.61 0.99
C LEU A 590 13.20 -7.33 1.42
N SER A 591 13.12 -8.63 1.14
CA SER A 591 12.06 -9.52 1.64
C SER A 591 12.65 -10.55 2.59
N GLU A 592 12.09 -10.67 3.80
CA GLU A 592 12.53 -11.72 4.74
C GLU A 592 12.11 -13.09 4.20
N ALA A 593 13.09 -13.96 3.96
CA ALA A 593 12.85 -15.33 3.52
C ALA A 593 12.64 -16.27 4.72
N GLY A 594 13.43 -16.09 5.78
CA GLY A 594 13.30 -16.88 7.01
C GLY A 594 14.36 -16.53 8.04
N ARG A 595 14.25 -17.13 9.23
CA ARG A 595 15.14 -16.87 10.36
C ARG A 595 15.36 -18.10 11.21
N ASP A 596 16.52 -18.15 11.87
CA ASP A 596 16.83 -19.18 12.87
C ASP A 596 17.68 -18.59 14.00
N SER A 597 17.72 -19.29 15.13
CA SER A 597 18.58 -18.93 16.26
C SER A 597 19.19 -20.15 16.94
N MET A 598 20.37 -19.95 17.51
CA MET A 598 21.08 -20.96 18.30
C MET A 598 21.57 -20.38 19.62
N THR A 599 21.86 -21.26 20.58
CA THR A 599 22.47 -20.87 21.85
C THR A 599 23.96 -21.16 21.84
N MET A 600 24.75 -20.20 22.31
CA MET A 600 26.17 -20.34 22.56
C MET A 600 26.45 -20.30 24.05
N ILE A 601 27.16 -21.29 24.56
CA ILE A 601 27.50 -21.41 25.98
C ILE A 601 28.96 -21.03 26.16
N ASN A 602 29.21 -19.85 26.74
CA ASN A 602 30.55 -19.36 27.02
C ASN A 602 31.02 -19.86 28.39
N ARG A 603 32.00 -20.76 28.42
CA ARG A 603 32.56 -21.33 29.66
C ARG A 603 33.68 -20.44 30.17
N LYS A 604 33.63 -20.17 31.48
CA LYS A 604 34.63 -19.37 32.20
C LYS A 604 36.03 -20.01 32.15
N ASN A 605 36.11 -21.33 32.37
CA ASN A 605 37.35 -22.13 32.36
C ASN A 605 37.12 -23.41 31.53
N CYS A 606 38.16 -23.88 30.82
CA CYS A 606 38.17 -25.26 30.30
C CYS A 606 38.54 -26.24 31.43
N GLU A 607 38.15 -27.51 31.34
CA GLU A 607 38.51 -28.53 32.35
C GLU A 607 40.03 -28.64 32.49
N SER A 608 40.57 -28.22 33.64
CA SER A 608 41.93 -28.56 34.05
C SER A 608 41.96 -29.98 34.61
N PHE A 609 43.06 -30.70 34.41
CA PHE A 609 43.23 -32.02 34.97
C PHE A 609 44.56 -32.14 35.71
N THR A 610 44.56 -32.94 36.77
CA THR A 610 45.74 -33.13 37.62
C THR A 610 46.44 -34.44 37.29
N VAL A 611 47.75 -34.37 37.14
CA VAL A 611 48.62 -35.50 36.83
C VAL A 611 49.67 -35.64 37.93
N SER A 612 49.94 -36.87 38.37
CA SER A 612 50.98 -37.12 39.38
C SER A 612 52.36 -37.23 38.74
N PHE A 613 53.38 -36.76 39.44
CA PHE A 613 54.77 -36.98 39.04
C PHE A 613 55.22 -38.40 39.38
N THR A 614 55.97 -39.00 38.47
CA THR A 614 56.72 -40.25 38.67
C THR A 614 58.21 -39.94 38.66
N ARG A 615 58.92 -40.42 39.68
CA ARG A 615 60.39 -40.28 39.75
C ARG A 615 61.06 -41.15 38.69
N GLN A 616 61.95 -40.55 37.91
CA GLN A 616 62.75 -41.23 36.90
C GLN A 616 64.12 -41.67 37.46
N SER A 617 64.81 -42.58 36.75
CA SER A 617 66.15 -43.02 37.15
C SER A 617 67.14 -41.85 37.13
N ASN A 618 67.87 -41.64 38.23
CA ASN A 618 68.98 -40.69 38.32
C ASN A 618 70.35 -41.35 38.15
N LEU A 619 70.37 -42.53 37.52
CA LEU A 619 71.56 -43.31 37.19
C LEU A 619 71.51 -43.64 35.70
N ARG A 620 72.60 -43.37 34.97
CA ARG A 620 72.75 -43.74 33.56
C ARG A 620 74.11 -44.36 33.28
N GLU A 621 74.15 -45.24 32.29
CA GLU A 621 75.39 -45.80 31.74
C GLU A 621 75.93 -44.85 30.67
N ILE A 622 77.22 -44.57 30.71
CA ILE A 622 77.91 -43.73 29.72
C ILE A 622 79.17 -44.46 29.23
N SER A 623 79.53 -44.21 27.98
CA SER A 623 80.74 -44.79 27.40
C SER A 623 81.98 -44.10 27.96
N ASP A 624 82.89 -44.86 28.56
CA ASP A 624 84.13 -44.35 29.15
C ASP A 624 85.28 -45.34 28.95
N ILE A 625 86.25 -44.95 28.13
CA ILE A 625 87.42 -45.75 27.73
C ILE A 625 88.35 -46.02 28.94
N GLY A 626 88.22 -45.27 30.04
CA GLY A 626 88.97 -45.44 31.28
C GLY A 626 88.45 -46.54 32.21
N CYS A 627 87.30 -47.15 31.91
CA CYS A 627 86.64 -48.16 32.75
C CYS A 627 86.66 -49.57 32.13
N PRO A 628 86.57 -50.65 32.93
CA PRO A 628 86.40 -52.00 32.43
C PRO A 628 85.15 -52.09 31.53
N ASN A 629 85.28 -52.70 30.35
CA ASN A 629 84.25 -52.81 29.33
C ASN A 629 83.82 -51.49 28.64
N ASN A 630 84.60 -50.41 28.77
CA ASN A 630 84.31 -49.09 28.21
C ASN A 630 82.99 -48.46 28.72
N ILE A 631 82.51 -48.86 29.91
CA ILE A 631 81.26 -48.34 30.51
C ILE A 631 81.58 -47.75 31.88
N SER A 632 81.15 -46.51 32.11
CA SER A 632 81.05 -45.92 33.45
C SER A 632 79.59 -45.62 33.81
N TYR A 633 79.31 -45.58 35.10
CA TYR A 633 77.97 -45.35 35.64
C TYR A 633 77.93 -43.96 36.26
N GLN A 634 77.02 -43.13 35.77
CA GLN A 634 76.86 -41.76 36.21
C GLN A 634 75.59 -41.62 37.05
N ALA A 635 75.78 -41.34 38.34
CA ALA A 635 74.71 -40.88 39.23
C ALA A 635 74.63 -39.36 39.16
N PHE A 636 73.43 -38.81 39.01
CA PHE A 636 73.25 -37.38 38.80
C PHE A 636 72.11 -36.77 39.62
N SER A 637 72.18 -35.45 39.78
CA SER A 637 71.15 -34.55 40.29
C SER A 637 71.23 -33.26 39.46
N PRO A 638 70.13 -32.54 39.15
CA PRO A 638 68.77 -32.67 39.70
C PRO A 638 68.12 -34.04 39.43
N ILE A 639 67.43 -34.60 40.42
CA ILE A 639 66.70 -35.86 40.31
C ILE A 639 65.51 -35.66 39.37
N PRO A 640 65.40 -36.47 38.30
CA PRO A 640 64.37 -36.29 37.30
C PRO A 640 63.01 -36.83 37.77
N TYR A 641 61.95 -36.09 37.47
CA TYR A 641 60.54 -36.44 37.65
C TYR A 641 59.81 -36.17 36.33
N SER A 642 58.87 -37.03 35.97
CA SER A 642 58.03 -36.84 34.79
C SER A 642 56.54 -36.95 35.13
N ALA A 643 55.71 -36.23 34.39
CA ALA A 643 54.26 -36.36 34.45
C ALA A 643 53.74 -36.58 33.02
N ASP A 644 53.04 -37.70 32.81
CA ASP A 644 52.57 -38.11 31.49
C ASP A 644 51.07 -37.88 31.38
N PHE A 645 50.61 -37.27 30.30
CA PHE A 645 49.21 -36.94 30.10
C PHE A 645 48.79 -36.98 28.63
N ALA A 646 47.49 -37.17 28.40
CA ALA A 646 46.93 -37.14 27.05
C ALA A 646 46.93 -35.71 26.51
N ALA A 647 47.39 -35.54 25.28
CA ALA A 647 47.23 -34.29 24.54
C ALA A 647 45.74 -34.00 24.33
N VAL A 648 45.35 -32.76 24.56
CA VAL A 648 43.99 -32.30 24.29
C VAL A 648 43.91 -31.90 22.81
N GLU A 649 42.97 -32.50 22.09
CA GLU A 649 42.75 -32.22 20.68
C GLU A 649 42.50 -30.72 20.44
N GLY A 650 43.24 -30.13 19.50
CA GLY A 650 43.14 -28.69 19.17
C GLY A 650 43.97 -27.76 20.05
N ALA A 651 44.60 -28.22 21.14
CA ALA A 651 45.42 -27.37 21.99
C ALA A 651 46.70 -26.91 21.27
N SER A 652 46.99 -25.61 21.34
CA SER A 652 48.22 -24.98 20.84
C SER A 652 49.36 -24.94 21.88
N GLY A 653 49.05 -25.20 23.16
CA GLY A 653 50.02 -25.24 24.24
C GLY A 653 49.38 -25.66 25.56
N TYR A 654 50.14 -25.59 26.66
CA TYR A 654 49.67 -25.95 28.00
C TYR A 654 50.21 -24.98 29.05
N LYS A 655 49.43 -24.73 30.10
CA LYS A 655 49.90 -24.14 31.35
C LYS A 655 49.99 -25.20 32.43
N GLY A 656 50.89 -24.99 33.40
CA GLY A 656 51.08 -25.91 34.51
C GLY A 656 51.25 -25.22 35.85
N ILE A 657 50.62 -25.78 36.89
CA ILE A 657 50.79 -25.42 38.29
C ILE A 657 51.31 -26.65 39.05
N ILE A 658 52.50 -26.57 39.65
CA ILE A 658 53.13 -27.69 40.36
C ILE A 658 52.86 -27.60 41.86
N THR A 659 52.40 -28.69 42.46
CA THR A 659 52.29 -28.86 43.92
C THR A 659 53.40 -29.76 44.44
N SER A 660 54.13 -29.28 45.43
CA SER A 660 55.25 -29.99 46.07
C SER A 660 54.80 -30.75 47.33
N SER A 661 55.59 -31.71 47.79
CA SER A 661 55.27 -32.60 48.94
C SER A 661 55.14 -31.88 50.28
N ASN A 662 55.62 -30.65 50.38
CA ASN A 662 55.43 -29.76 51.52
C ASN A 662 54.17 -28.87 51.41
N GLY A 663 53.33 -29.06 50.41
CA GLY A 663 52.10 -28.29 50.16
C GLY A 663 52.30 -26.96 49.44
N VAL A 664 53.53 -26.61 49.04
CA VAL A 664 53.79 -25.38 48.27
C VAL A 664 53.28 -25.54 46.84
N VAL A 665 52.45 -24.59 46.41
CA VAL A 665 51.92 -24.47 45.05
C VAL A 665 52.70 -23.39 44.31
N ASN A 666 53.30 -23.75 43.18
CA ASN A 666 54.06 -22.81 42.35
C ASN A 666 53.12 -21.88 41.56
N GLN A 667 53.64 -20.75 41.08
CA GLN A 667 52.89 -19.88 40.16
C GLN A 667 52.59 -20.62 38.84
N GLU A 668 51.42 -20.33 38.27
CA GLU A 668 51.05 -20.75 36.93
C GLU A 668 52.10 -20.28 35.92
N ARG A 669 52.48 -21.17 35.01
CA ARG A 669 53.38 -20.84 33.90
C ARG A 669 53.00 -21.60 32.64
N VAL A 670 53.27 -21.00 31.49
CA VAL A 670 53.23 -21.67 30.19
C VAL A 670 54.33 -22.73 30.15
N LEU A 671 53.99 -23.94 29.72
CA LEU A 671 54.92 -25.04 29.53
C LEU A 671 55.60 -24.88 28.16
N ASP A 672 56.91 -24.68 28.15
CA ASP A 672 57.69 -24.55 26.92
C ASP A 672 57.70 -25.90 26.16
N ALA A 673 57.71 -25.86 24.82
CA ALA A 673 57.91 -27.03 23.97
C ALA A 673 59.19 -27.81 24.31
N ARG A 674 60.21 -27.19 24.91
CA ARG A 674 61.42 -27.89 25.40
C ARG A 674 61.20 -28.70 26.68
N GLN A 675 60.11 -28.44 27.40
CA GLN A 675 59.74 -29.11 28.64
C GLN A 675 58.69 -30.21 28.43
N LEU A 676 58.08 -30.23 27.25
CA LEU A 676 57.10 -31.20 26.81
C LEU A 676 57.73 -32.13 25.76
N GLU A 677 57.78 -33.41 26.07
CA GLU A 677 58.23 -34.46 25.16
C GLU A 677 57.01 -35.17 24.58
N ASP A 678 56.94 -35.30 23.25
CA ASP A 678 55.90 -36.07 22.57
C ASP A 678 56.28 -37.56 22.61
N LEU A 679 55.42 -38.36 23.25
CA LEU A 679 55.63 -39.80 23.41
C LEU A 679 54.98 -40.63 22.28
N GLY A 680 54.26 -39.99 21.34
CA GLY A 680 53.41 -40.66 20.36
C GLY A 680 52.03 -41.03 20.91
N ASP A 681 51.14 -41.46 20.02
CA ASP A 681 49.76 -41.89 20.33
C ASP A 681 48.93 -40.87 21.14
N GLY A 682 49.21 -39.57 20.95
CA GLY A 682 48.52 -38.50 21.64
C GLY A 682 48.91 -38.34 23.12
N MET A 683 50.09 -38.80 23.53
CA MET A 683 50.61 -38.65 24.89
C MET A 683 51.78 -37.66 24.96
N LEU A 684 51.76 -36.77 25.96
CA LEU A 684 52.81 -35.80 26.25
C LEU A 684 53.43 -36.09 27.62
N ARG A 685 54.73 -35.81 27.75
CA ARG A 685 55.48 -35.90 29.01
C ARG A 685 56.06 -34.55 29.41
N PHE A 686 55.70 -34.09 30.59
CA PHE A 686 56.35 -32.94 31.23
C PHE A 686 57.51 -33.39 32.11
N ASN A 687 58.71 -32.86 31.87
CA ASN A 687 59.91 -33.20 32.63
C ASN A 687 60.30 -32.09 33.65
N SER A 688 60.63 -32.50 34.87
CA SER A 688 61.08 -31.63 35.96
C SER A 688 62.29 -32.22 36.68
N GLY A 689 63.17 -31.38 37.21
CA GLY A 689 64.37 -31.80 37.94
C GLY A 689 64.45 -31.14 39.31
N VAL A 690 64.72 -31.92 40.36
CA VAL A 690 64.81 -31.39 41.74
C VAL A 690 66.17 -31.64 42.36
N GLY A 691 66.76 -30.59 42.94
CA GLY A 691 68.03 -30.65 43.66
C GLY A 691 69.15 -29.88 42.97
N SER A 692 70.32 -29.85 43.60
CA SER A 692 71.52 -29.19 43.06
C SER A 692 72.15 -30.00 41.93
N ILE A 693 72.89 -29.33 41.04
CA ILE A 693 73.63 -30.01 39.96
C ILE A 693 74.80 -30.78 40.57
N ILE A 694 74.72 -32.12 40.54
CA ILE A 694 75.76 -33.02 41.02
C ILE A 694 75.90 -34.13 40.00
N ILE A 695 77.14 -34.42 39.60
CA ILE A 695 77.48 -35.52 38.71
C ILE A 695 78.55 -36.35 39.41
N PHE A 696 78.30 -37.66 39.55
CA PHE A 696 79.25 -38.62 40.10
C PHE A 696 79.40 -39.78 39.14
N GLU A 697 80.63 -40.04 38.72
CA GLU A 697 80.96 -41.10 37.78
C GLU A 697 81.79 -42.17 38.47
N SER A 698 81.51 -43.44 38.17
CA SER A 698 82.30 -44.57 38.66
C SER A 698 82.32 -45.71 37.66
N CYS A 699 83.47 -46.36 37.52
CA CYS A 699 83.57 -47.64 36.82
C CYS A 699 82.87 -48.79 37.57
N ASN A 700 82.46 -48.58 38.82
CA ASN A 700 81.77 -49.58 39.63
C ASN A 700 80.28 -49.23 39.78
N LYS A 701 79.41 -50.08 39.22
CA LYS A 701 77.95 -49.93 39.27
C LYS A 701 77.41 -49.78 40.69
N ALA A 702 77.87 -50.61 41.62
CA ALA A 702 77.39 -50.59 43.01
C ALA A 702 77.74 -49.27 43.72
N THR A 703 78.91 -48.69 43.42
CA THR A 703 79.31 -47.38 43.94
C THR A 703 78.46 -46.25 43.38
N ALA A 704 78.17 -46.26 42.09
CA ALA A 704 77.29 -45.27 41.46
C ALA A 704 75.83 -45.41 41.93
N GLU A 705 75.33 -46.64 42.10
CA GLU A 705 74.01 -46.91 42.68
C GLU A 705 73.88 -46.43 44.12
N ALA A 706 74.91 -46.64 44.95
CA ALA A 706 74.94 -46.12 46.32
C ALA A 706 74.87 -44.59 46.33
N ARG A 707 75.62 -43.93 45.45
CA ARG A 707 75.60 -42.47 45.30
C ARG A 707 74.26 -41.96 44.77
N SER A 708 73.66 -42.65 43.78
CA SER A 708 72.34 -42.31 43.24
C SER A 708 71.27 -42.36 44.33
N LYS A 709 71.28 -43.39 45.20
CA LYS A 709 70.36 -43.49 46.36
C LYS A 709 70.58 -42.39 47.38
N GLU A 710 71.84 -42.05 47.68
CA GLU A 710 72.17 -40.95 48.60
C GLU A 710 71.65 -39.60 48.09
N LEU A 711 71.82 -39.31 46.79
CA LEU A 711 71.31 -38.09 46.17
C LEU A 711 69.79 -37.97 46.30
N VAL A 712 69.06 -39.08 46.16
CA VAL A 712 67.60 -39.11 46.37
C VAL A 712 67.24 -38.89 47.84
N GLN A 713 67.94 -39.52 48.78
CA GLN A 713 67.69 -39.34 50.23
C GLN A 713 67.92 -37.90 50.71
N ASN A 714 68.75 -37.13 50.00
CA ASN A 714 69.03 -35.73 50.32
C ASN A 714 67.95 -34.75 49.81
N ILE A 715 66.95 -35.20 49.03
CA ILE A 715 65.81 -34.38 48.63
C ILE A 715 64.81 -34.27 49.79
N LYS A 716 64.54 -33.03 50.20
CA LYS A 716 63.56 -32.73 51.27
C LYS A 716 62.16 -32.40 50.76
N VAL A 717 62.04 -31.98 49.51
CA VAL A 717 60.79 -31.54 48.88
C VAL A 717 60.78 -32.06 47.45
N GLU A 718 59.75 -32.81 47.08
CA GLU A 718 59.58 -33.40 45.75
C GLU A 718 58.28 -32.92 45.10
N PRO A 719 58.19 -32.84 43.77
CA PRO A 719 56.96 -32.49 43.08
C PRO A 719 56.00 -33.69 43.16
N VAL A 720 54.74 -33.44 43.52
CA VAL A 720 53.74 -34.50 43.73
C VAL A 720 52.74 -34.51 42.58
N THR A 721 52.20 -33.35 42.21
CA THR A 721 51.25 -33.19 41.12
C THR A 721 51.55 -31.97 40.27
N ILE A 722 51.08 -32.00 39.02
CA ILE A 722 50.94 -30.85 38.15
C ILE A 722 49.47 -30.77 37.69
N GLU A 723 48.85 -29.62 37.88
CA GLU A 723 47.58 -29.28 37.24
C GLU A 723 47.89 -28.73 35.84
N ILE A 724 47.29 -29.34 34.82
CA ILE A 724 47.50 -29.01 33.41
C ILE A 724 46.24 -28.33 32.87
N THR A 725 46.44 -27.18 32.22
CA THR A 725 45.38 -26.44 31.54
C THR A 725 45.75 -26.29 30.07
N PRO A 726 44.96 -26.85 29.12
CA PRO A 726 45.22 -26.67 27.69
C PRO A 726 45.05 -25.20 27.29
N ILE A 727 45.93 -24.74 26.40
CA ILE A 727 45.85 -23.43 25.74
C ILE A 727 45.39 -23.71 24.31
N PHE A 728 44.36 -23.01 23.86
CA PHE A 728 43.92 -22.99 22.46
C PHE A 728 44.31 -21.62 21.88
N ASN A 729 44.85 -21.58 20.66
CA ASN A 729 45.27 -20.31 20.08
C ASN A 729 44.06 -19.42 19.73
N GLN A 730 44.30 -18.12 19.91
CA GLN A 730 43.47 -16.97 19.54
C GLN A 730 43.15 -16.90 18.05
#